data_AF-A0A7Z7BHA7-F1
#
_entry.id   AF-A0A7Z7BHA7-F1
#
_cell.length_a   1.000
_cell.length_b   1.000
_cell.length_c   1.000
_cell.angle_alpha   90.00
_cell.angle_beta   90.00
_cell.angle_gamma   90.00
#
_symmetry.space_group_name_H-M   'P 1'
#
loop_
_entity.id
_entity.type
_entity.pdbx_description
1 polymer ?
#
loop_
_entity_poly.entity_id
_entity_poly.type
_entity_poly.pdbx_seq_one_letter_code
_entity_poly.pdbx_strand_id
1 'polypeptide(L)'
;MDTLRETDIIATRFWQGFLKLSSDLGDTRKIKIHLEAMVCLYVHAVSYREPSGSGLIEALFDRRLLVNESYANISSDSEIFAWLRASHPAEFRERMNGLVSAVREAFHHDRVEETLIAPGDEEAALTRFSFVYEWLRKVDEEFIPPVFDLGLARLAAPGVDFAREAFCARLASALLPLGSHTLVDMFGVTGQFPIQAAKVAGQSLRVLTGVRRDWLGFARDMRLRMDAIRNEELPSPASQEELFEWPHHRVDLALINPPGRRFHRDEIASLVENRPWSRPPSALSFAHEAMLTHARFDLMLVIVPRSDGQSSQVRFRPRDELVRGGHVVAVIDLPRSASGQKSAKFSAWLIRKDGPGFQLGKETILFIDTEPLAHLGFSEHGKAVASFVGRLVALCTERIDFDHAPFEPSGKGEHLLQNIFAREFGSGYRNVPGLCQQVPVWHVVENECRLVAQAYLQSKGQDDFLARVDRAIVNRYLDDESASGKRIYVIGNNGEGKSFLLQDIAHETAVKKRRKVVAISFGAIDRFPRLLKGQGASFYTYMGARTSMAGINIRDAAVMAGRLMLEIHASPEKKAIFDEIAQLAGFESELYLMPRGIGRNAHADGGLIGGVVRLNADEAIDRERAVSLQESPAASRMYKLGLKRRQDRGSITPFDELSSGEQQIIMLAAKMVRYASSGTLFLVDEPEISLHVSWQRAIPKIFTTIGRRFRADVLVATHSPIVISGALESDDHCFTLRDVTLQPLDEESRRSVETALFEGFRTYTTNNREVHERCASLVAEFIDVANRDQVAQDVGNDILGQLGEMRRIVEDGRTFDSRDTAVADIDLIEKAQAAITEIRDVKASRN
;
A
#
# COMPACT_ATOMS: atom_id res chain seq x y z
N MET A 1 -1.78 41.39 40.98
CA MET A 1 -1.15 40.32 40.17
C MET A 1 -1.86 38.99 40.34
N ASP A 2 -2.48 38.71 41.49
CA ASP A 2 -3.12 37.42 41.80
C ASP A 2 -4.47 37.13 41.12
N THR A 3 -4.85 37.91 40.10
CA THR A 3 -6.12 37.75 39.36
C THR A 3 -5.96 37.67 37.83
N LEU A 4 -4.73 37.67 37.32
CA LEU A 4 -4.46 37.41 35.90
C LEU A 4 -4.35 35.90 35.67
N ARG A 5 -5.04 35.35 34.66
CA ARG A 5 -4.89 33.94 34.30
C ARG A 5 -3.45 33.71 33.84
N GLU A 6 -2.91 32.51 34.04
CA GLU A 6 -1.52 32.21 33.66
C GLU A 6 -1.24 32.51 32.18
N THR A 7 -2.22 32.31 31.29
CA THR A 7 -2.18 32.72 29.88
C THR A 7 -2.02 34.22 29.68
N ASP A 8 -2.66 35.04 30.52
CA ASP A 8 -2.58 36.50 30.44
C ASP A 8 -1.23 36.99 30.96
N ILE A 9 -0.63 36.30 31.93
CA ILE A 9 0.72 36.59 32.44
C ILE A 9 1.78 36.20 31.39
N ILE A 10 1.59 35.05 30.72
CA ILE A 10 2.46 34.59 29.62
C ILE A 10 2.41 35.56 28.45
N ALA A 11 1.20 35.92 28.00
CA ALA A 11 1.01 36.91 26.95
C ALA A 11 1.62 38.25 27.40
N THR A 12 1.33 38.74 28.60
CA THR A 12 1.84 40.05 29.06
C THR A 12 3.36 40.06 29.22
N ARG A 13 4.02 38.97 29.63
CA ARG A 13 5.49 38.90 29.74
C ARG A 13 6.19 38.67 28.41
N PHE A 14 5.61 37.83 27.54
CA PHE A 14 6.01 37.72 26.14
C PHE A 14 5.95 39.10 25.47
N TRP A 15 4.82 39.81 25.62
CA TRP A 15 4.60 41.16 25.09
C TRP A 15 5.43 42.24 25.79
N GLN A 16 5.70 42.16 27.10
CA GLN A 16 6.59 43.12 27.80
C GLN A 16 8.05 42.94 27.41
N GLY A 17 8.53 41.69 27.22
CA GLY A 17 9.84 41.41 26.63
C GLY A 17 9.91 41.89 25.17
N PHE A 18 8.87 41.59 24.38
CA PHE A 18 8.67 42.06 23.01
C PHE A 18 8.64 43.59 22.90
N LEU A 19 7.95 44.30 23.80
CA LEU A 19 7.76 45.76 23.78
C LEU A 19 8.94 46.54 24.38
N LYS A 20 9.61 46.05 25.44
CA LYS A 20 10.87 46.66 25.95
C LYS A 20 11.98 46.65 24.90
N LEU A 21 11.96 45.67 24.00
CA LEU A 21 12.92 45.53 22.91
C LEU A 21 12.55 46.36 21.67
N SER A 22 11.41 47.05 21.64
CA SER A 22 10.86 47.72 20.44
C SER A 22 11.17 49.23 20.31
N SER A 23 11.84 49.85 21.27
CA SER A 23 11.88 51.32 21.39
C SER A 23 13.07 52.04 20.75
N ASP A 24 13.84 51.43 19.85
CA ASP A 24 14.82 52.18 19.06
C ASP A 24 15.04 51.59 17.66
N LEU A 25 14.93 52.46 16.65
CA LEU A 25 14.45 52.21 15.29
C LEU A 25 15.49 51.66 14.29
N GLY A 26 16.43 50.81 14.70
CA GLY A 26 17.48 50.33 13.80
C GLY A 26 17.99 48.89 13.99
N ASP A 27 17.39 48.09 14.86
CA ASP A 27 18.12 47.00 15.52
C ASP A 27 17.53 45.59 15.29
N THR A 28 18.44 44.64 15.06
CA THR A 28 18.50 43.16 15.05
C THR A 28 17.47 42.31 15.82
N ARG A 29 16.35 42.87 16.27
CA ARG A 29 15.43 42.30 17.28
C ARG A 29 14.21 41.58 16.70
N LYS A 30 13.76 41.86 15.46
CA LYS A 30 12.68 41.10 14.78
C LYS A 30 13.03 39.63 14.49
N ILE A 31 14.34 39.32 14.46
CA ILE A 31 14.92 37.99 14.25
C ILE A 31 14.86 37.15 15.52
N LYS A 32 14.99 37.81 16.67
CA LYS A 32 14.96 37.16 17.98
C LYS A 32 13.62 36.46 18.22
N ILE A 33 12.52 37.08 17.80
CA ILE A 33 11.15 36.54 17.88
C ILE A 33 10.98 35.25 17.05
N HIS A 34 11.54 35.22 15.84
CA HIS A 34 11.47 34.06 14.96
C HIS A 34 12.37 32.90 15.44
N LEU A 35 13.53 33.21 16.01
CA LEU A 35 14.40 32.24 16.68
C LEU A 35 13.74 31.62 17.90
N GLU A 36 13.13 32.44 18.75
CA GLU A 36 12.44 32.01 19.96
C GLU A 36 11.22 31.13 19.60
N ALA A 37 10.46 31.47 18.56
CA ALA A 37 9.37 30.63 18.05
C ALA A 37 9.87 29.25 17.54
N MET A 38 10.97 29.20 16.79
CA MET A 38 11.56 27.93 16.32
C MET A 38 12.08 27.06 17.46
N VAL A 39 12.78 27.66 18.44
CA VAL A 39 13.26 26.94 19.62
C VAL A 39 12.08 26.43 20.45
N CYS A 40 11.00 27.20 20.56
CA CYS A 40 9.79 26.78 21.27
C CYS A 40 9.05 25.64 20.55
N LEU A 41 8.99 25.65 19.22
CA LEU A 41 8.44 24.56 18.41
C LEU A 41 9.27 23.27 18.52
N TYR A 42 10.60 23.40 18.48
CA TYR A 42 11.54 22.29 18.68
C TYR A 42 11.41 21.69 20.09
N VAL A 43 11.42 22.53 21.14
CA VAL A 43 11.31 22.11 22.54
C VAL A 43 9.96 21.46 22.84
N HIS A 44 8.84 22.00 22.32
CA HIS A 44 7.51 21.41 22.52
C HIS A 44 7.38 19.99 21.95
N ALA A 45 7.98 19.73 20.78
CA ALA A 45 7.94 18.42 20.13
C ALA A 45 8.78 17.36 20.87
N VAL A 46 9.96 17.74 21.38
CA VAL A 46 10.85 16.82 22.13
C VAL A 46 10.30 16.52 23.53
N SER A 47 9.61 17.48 24.16
CA SER A 47 8.99 17.34 25.50
C SER A 47 7.83 16.33 25.58
N TYR A 48 7.37 15.80 24.45
CA TYR A 48 6.39 14.71 24.38
C TYR A 48 7.04 13.33 24.47
N ARG A 49 8.35 13.20 24.23
CA ARG A 49 9.07 11.91 24.24
C ARG A 49 9.82 11.63 25.54
N GLU A 50 10.21 12.65 26.31
CA GLU A 50 10.86 12.46 27.62
C GLU A 50 9.90 12.68 28.81
N PRO A 51 9.91 11.80 29.83
CA PRO A 51 8.99 11.91 30.98
C PRO A 51 9.25 13.13 31.88
N SER A 52 10.45 13.71 31.84
CA SER A 52 10.84 14.86 32.66
C SER A 52 11.52 15.91 31.79
N GLY A 53 10.82 17.00 31.48
CA GLY A 53 11.36 18.13 30.69
C GLY A 53 12.64 18.79 31.25
N SER A 54 13.12 18.36 32.43
CA SER A 54 14.39 18.75 33.03
C SER A 54 15.63 18.26 32.26
N GLY A 55 15.61 17.03 31.70
CA GLY A 55 16.75 16.48 30.95
C GLY A 55 17.04 17.24 29.65
N LEU A 56 15.99 17.75 29.01
CA LEU A 56 16.08 18.59 27.81
C LEU A 56 16.68 19.98 28.10
N ILE A 57 16.29 20.60 29.24
CA ILE A 57 16.88 21.86 29.71
C ILE A 57 18.36 21.64 30.01
N GLU A 58 18.69 20.57 30.75
CA GLU A 58 20.10 20.23 31.01
C GLU A 58 20.87 20.00 29.69
N ALA A 59 20.37 19.22 28.74
CA ALA A 59 21.05 18.98 27.45
C ALA A 59 21.29 20.26 26.61
N LEU A 60 20.34 21.20 26.60
CA LEU A 60 20.48 22.50 25.92
C LEU A 60 21.57 23.38 26.55
N PHE A 61 21.82 23.25 27.85
CA PHE A 61 22.79 24.08 28.58
C PHE A 61 24.14 23.40 28.82
N ASP A 62 24.17 22.09 29.05
CA ASP A 62 25.37 21.29 29.37
C ASP A 62 26.27 21.08 28.15
N ARG A 63 25.68 21.06 26.94
CA ARG A 63 26.45 21.05 25.67
C ARG A 63 27.02 22.42 25.26
N ARG A 64 26.98 23.45 26.12
CA ARG A 64 27.45 24.83 25.83
C ARG A 64 26.90 25.44 24.54
N LEU A 65 25.69 25.03 24.16
CA LEU A 65 25.08 25.35 22.87
C LEU A 65 24.84 26.88 22.68
N LEU A 66 24.53 27.61 23.75
CA LEU A 66 24.25 29.06 23.72
C LEU A 66 25.46 29.96 24.03
N VAL A 67 26.67 29.41 24.18
CA VAL A 67 27.82 30.12 24.81
C VAL A 67 28.93 30.49 23.82
N ASN A 68 28.76 30.25 22.51
CA ASN A 68 29.76 30.71 21.54
C ASN A 68 29.77 32.26 21.44
N GLU A 69 30.96 32.86 21.46
CA GLU A 69 31.20 34.31 21.72
C GLU A 69 30.35 35.30 20.90
N SER A 70 29.84 34.90 19.73
CA SER A 70 28.96 35.75 18.91
C SER A 70 27.51 35.85 19.41
N TYR A 71 27.12 35.09 20.45
CA TYR A 71 25.74 34.98 20.95
C TYR A 71 25.55 35.36 22.43
N ALA A 72 26.60 35.88 23.08
CA ALA A 72 26.53 36.33 24.47
C ALA A 72 25.41 37.37 24.73
N ASN A 73 25.01 38.14 23.72
CA ASN A 73 23.93 39.13 23.82
C ASN A 73 22.50 38.55 23.70
N ILE A 74 22.34 37.29 23.30
CA ILE A 74 21.01 36.65 23.19
C ILE A 74 20.65 35.93 24.50
N SER A 75 21.65 35.38 25.20
CA SER A 75 21.47 34.49 26.34
C SER A 75 21.26 35.20 27.69
N SER A 76 21.73 36.44 27.90
CA SER A 76 21.71 37.05 29.23
C SER A 76 20.36 37.69 29.62
N ASP A 77 19.54 38.08 28.65
CA ASP A 77 18.37 38.95 28.88
C ASP A 77 17.02 38.37 28.41
N SER A 78 16.94 37.07 28.06
CA SER A 78 15.64 36.47 27.68
C SER A 78 14.83 36.06 28.91
N GLU A 79 13.90 36.93 29.31
CA GLU A 79 12.95 36.69 30.40
C GLU A 79 12.12 35.40 30.18
N ILE A 80 11.88 35.01 28.92
CA ILE A 80 11.13 33.79 28.55
C ILE A 80 11.92 32.53 28.90
N PHE A 81 13.20 32.44 28.53
CA PHE A 81 14.04 31.30 28.87
C PHE A 81 14.37 31.25 30.36
N ALA A 82 14.54 32.40 31.01
CA ALA A 82 14.68 32.47 32.46
C ALA A 82 13.41 31.98 33.20
N TRP A 83 12.23 32.31 32.68
CA TRP A 83 10.94 31.86 33.21
C TRP A 83 10.71 30.35 32.97
N LEU A 84 11.05 29.83 31.79
CA LEU A 84 11.03 28.39 31.52
C LEU A 84 11.99 27.63 32.45
N ARG A 85 13.20 28.16 32.67
CA ARG A 85 14.20 27.60 33.60
C ARG A 85 13.73 27.56 35.06
N ALA A 86 12.89 28.51 35.46
CA ALA A 86 12.31 28.56 36.80
C ALA A 86 11.07 27.67 36.96
N SER A 87 10.66 26.92 35.93
CA SER A 87 9.47 26.05 35.97
C SER A 87 9.77 24.69 36.60
N HIS A 88 8.88 24.22 37.46
CA HIS A 88 8.93 22.82 37.92
C HIS A 88 8.59 21.87 36.75
N PRO A 89 9.19 20.66 36.65
CA PRO A 89 8.97 19.73 35.52
C PRO A 89 7.50 19.39 35.23
N ALA A 90 6.64 19.43 36.26
CA ALA A 90 5.20 19.18 36.14
C ALA A 90 4.43 20.31 35.43
N GLU A 91 4.88 21.57 35.56
CA GLU A 91 4.22 22.76 35.01
C GLU A 91 4.83 23.19 33.66
N PHE A 92 6.04 22.71 33.36
CA PHE A 92 6.76 23.02 32.12
C PHE A 92 5.93 22.77 30.86
N ARG A 93 5.21 21.62 30.81
CA ARG A 93 4.36 21.26 29.67
C ARG A 93 3.19 22.22 29.50
N GLU A 94 2.56 22.64 30.59
CA GLU A 94 1.43 23.58 30.59
C GLU A 94 1.87 24.99 30.16
N ARG A 95 3.02 25.45 30.67
CA ARG A 95 3.66 26.71 30.31
C ARG A 95 4.10 26.77 28.85
N MET A 96 4.68 25.68 28.34
CA MET A 96 5.01 25.54 26.91
C MET A 96 3.76 25.55 26.03
N ASN A 97 2.67 24.90 26.47
CA ASN A 97 1.39 24.96 25.75
C ASN A 97 0.80 26.37 25.76
N GLY A 98 0.89 27.11 26.88
CA GLY A 98 0.48 28.51 26.98
C GLY A 98 1.30 29.42 26.06
N LEU A 99 2.62 29.22 25.99
CA LEU A 99 3.52 29.96 25.10
C LEU A 99 3.21 29.69 23.61
N VAL A 100 3.01 28.42 23.24
CA VAL A 100 2.60 28.05 21.87
C VAL A 100 1.22 28.63 21.54
N SER A 101 0.29 28.66 22.50
CA SER A 101 -1.02 29.29 22.32
C SER A 101 -0.89 30.81 22.13
N ALA A 102 -0.01 31.48 22.88
CA ALA A 102 0.25 32.92 22.76
C ALA A 102 0.93 33.26 21.43
N VAL A 103 1.89 32.45 20.99
CA VAL A 103 2.52 32.56 19.65
C VAL A 103 1.46 32.36 18.56
N ARG A 104 0.62 31.33 18.69
CA ARG A 104 -0.50 31.07 17.77
C ARG A 104 -1.53 32.21 17.75
N GLU A 105 -1.81 32.82 18.89
CA GLU A 105 -2.73 33.95 19.04
C GLU A 105 -2.14 35.23 18.43
N ALA A 106 -0.83 35.47 18.57
CA ALA A 106 -0.12 36.55 17.87
C ALA A 106 -0.16 36.36 16.34
N PHE A 107 0.09 35.14 15.84
CA PHE A 107 -0.05 34.83 14.41
C PHE A 107 -1.52 34.84 13.91
N HIS A 108 -2.52 34.81 14.82
CA HIS A 108 -3.93 34.87 14.47
C HIS A 108 -4.58 36.25 14.62
N HIS A 109 -4.03 37.14 15.46
CA HIS A 109 -4.61 38.46 15.70
C HIS A 109 -4.30 39.49 14.61
N ASP A 110 -3.21 39.35 13.86
CA ASP A 110 -2.88 40.22 12.71
C ASP A 110 -3.57 39.76 11.42
N ARG A 111 -4.91 39.73 11.44
CA ARG A 111 -5.70 39.54 10.21
C ARG A 111 -5.80 40.78 9.34
N VAL A 112 -5.25 41.92 9.76
CA VAL A 112 -5.37 43.18 9.01
C VAL A 112 -4.08 43.98 9.19
N GLU A 113 -3.24 43.99 8.15
CA GLU A 113 -2.32 45.08 7.77
C GLU A 113 -0.88 45.21 8.32
N GLU A 114 -0.39 44.43 9.29
CA GLU A 114 1.04 44.53 9.68
C GLU A 114 1.86 43.30 9.29
N THR A 115 2.75 43.46 8.31
CA THR A 115 3.78 42.49 7.98
C THR A 115 4.67 42.27 9.22
N LEU A 116 4.68 41.04 9.77
CA LEU A 116 5.51 40.61 10.91
C LEU A 116 7.01 40.98 10.75
N ILE A 117 7.45 41.15 9.51
CA ILE A 117 8.78 41.62 9.11
C ILE A 117 8.57 42.93 8.34
N ALA A 118 9.40 43.95 8.59
CA ALA A 118 9.29 45.17 7.78
C ALA A 118 9.62 44.84 6.31
N PRO A 119 8.87 45.38 5.33
CA PRO A 119 9.21 45.20 3.92
C PRO A 119 10.68 45.59 3.66
N GLY A 120 11.49 44.67 3.11
CA GLY A 120 12.91 44.85 2.85
C GLY A 120 13.86 44.18 3.87
N ASP A 121 13.36 43.68 4.99
CA ASP A 121 14.15 42.95 6.00
C ASP A 121 14.08 41.41 5.85
N GLU A 122 13.32 40.89 4.87
CA GLU A 122 13.04 39.46 4.72
C GLU A 122 14.31 38.64 4.43
N GLU A 123 15.16 39.07 3.49
CA GLU A 123 16.41 38.36 3.17
C GLU A 123 17.39 38.40 4.35
N ALA A 124 17.40 39.49 5.11
CA ALA A 124 18.21 39.58 6.32
C ALA A 124 17.69 38.64 7.42
N ALA A 125 16.37 38.47 7.54
CA ALA A 125 15.75 37.51 8.44
C ALA A 125 16.02 36.05 8.00
N LEU A 126 15.92 35.74 6.70
CA LEU A 126 16.25 34.43 6.12
C LEU A 126 17.74 34.09 6.27
N THR A 127 18.63 35.07 6.11
CA THR A 127 20.07 34.90 6.33
C THR A 127 20.37 34.54 7.79
N ARG A 128 19.72 35.23 8.73
CA ARG A 128 19.86 34.95 10.17
C ARG A 128 19.25 33.61 10.57
N PHE A 129 18.11 33.24 9.98
CA PHE A 129 17.54 31.90 10.10
C PHE A 129 18.53 30.84 9.60
N SER A 130 19.11 31.02 8.41
CA SER A 130 20.03 30.05 7.80
C SER A 130 21.25 29.82 8.70
N PHE A 131 21.78 30.88 9.30
CA PHE A 131 22.88 30.81 10.26
C PHE A 131 22.52 29.98 11.51
N VAL A 132 21.31 30.15 12.04
CA VAL A 132 20.84 29.40 13.22
C VAL A 132 20.47 27.97 12.87
N TYR A 133 19.89 27.74 11.70
CA TYR A 133 19.64 26.40 11.20
C TYR A 133 20.94 25.63 11.00
N GLU A 134 21.96 26.20 10.36
CA GLU A 134 23.29 25.57 10.23
C GLU A 134 23.92 25.24 11.58
N TRP A 135 23.63 26.04 12.60
CA TRP A 135 24.05 25.74 13.96
C TRP A 135 23.25 24.59 14.58
N LEU A 136 21.91 24.57 14.45
CA LEU A 136 21.04 23.48 14.92
C LEU A 136 21.34 22.16 14.19
N ARG A 137 21.63 22.21 12.88
CA ARG A 137 21.97 21.07 12.02
C ARG A 137 23.17 20.28 12.57
N LYS A 138 24.13 20.96 13.20
CA LYS A 138 25.29 20.33 13.86
C LYS A 138 24.90 19.52 15.10
N VAL A 139 23.70 19.70 15.63
CA VAL A 139 23.20 19.01 16.83
C VAL A 139 22.39 17.78 16.44
N ASP A 140 21.42 17.91 15.53
CA ASP A 140 20.55 16.83 15.05
C ASP A 140 19.91 17.20 13.69
N GLU A 141 20.64 17.00 12.60
CA GLU A 141 20.24 17.38 11.24
C GLU A 141 18.96 16.67 10.74
N GLU A 142 18.78 15.40 11.08
CA GLU A 142 17.67 14.58 10.58
C GLU A 142 16.32 14.97 11.18
N PHE A 143 16.32 15.53 12.39
CA PHE A 143 15.08 15.78 13.14
C PHE A 143 14.43 17.14 12.84
N ILE A 144 15.21 18.16 12.46
CA ILE A 144 14.73 19.54 12.39
C ILE A 144 13.72 19.77 11.25
N PRO A 145 13.96 19.33 9.99
CA PRO A 145 13.00 19.57 8.91
C PRO A 145 11.63 18.90 9.13
N PRO A 146 11.53 17.62 9.56
CA PRO A 146 10.24 16.99 9.87
C PRO A 146 9.47 17.69 10.99
N VAL A 147 10.16 18.24 12.00
CA VAL A 147 9.54 18.99 13.09
C VAL A 147 9.02 20.34 12.62
N PHE A 148 9.78 21.03 11.78
CA PHE A 148 9.35 22.28 11.16
C PHE A 148 8.07 22.05 10.34
N ASP A 149 8.05 21.01 9.51
CA ASP A 149 6.88 20.65 8.69
C ASP A 149 5.65 20.33 9.56
N LEU A 150 5.84 19.61 10.66
CA LEU A 150 4.76 19.33 11.63
C LEU A 150 4.26 20.60 12.33
N GLY A 151 5.17 21.50 12.72
CA GLY A 151 4.84 22.78 13.34
C GLY A 151 4.04 23.68 12.39
N LEU A 152 4.52 23.80 11.14
CA LEU A 152 3.85 24.53 10.07
C LEU A 152 2.44 23.99 9.83
N ALA A 153 2.27 22.67 9.74
CA ALA A 153 0.97 22.03 9.56
C ALA A 153 -0.01 22.29 10.72
N ARG A 154 0.50 22.45 11.96
CA ARG A 154 -0.32 22.75 13.15
C ARG A 154 -0.68 24.22 13.29
N LEU A 155 0.21 25.12 12.87
CA LEU A 155 0.03 26.57 12.98
C LEU A 155 -0.79 27.15 11.83
N ALA A 156 -0.74 26.51 10.66
CA ALA A 156 -1.50 26.96 9.51
C ALA A 156 -3.00 26.91 9.77
N ALA A 157 -3.71 27.94 9.29
CA ALA A 157 -5.15 28.03 9.38
C ALA A 157 -5.83 26.82 8.69
N PRO A 158 -7.08 26.47 9.04
CA PRO A 158 -7.83 25.34 8.45
C PRO A 158 -8.11 25.44 6.94
N GLY A 159 -7.52 26.41 6.23
CA GLY A 159 -7.62 26.64 4.80
C GLY A 159 -6.59 25.93 3.93
N VAL A 160 -5.41 25.60 4.49
CA VAL A 160 -4.31 24.95 3.76
C VAL A 160 -4.55 23.45 3.71
N ASP A 161 -4.62 22.89 2.50
CA ASP A 161 -4.75 21.44 2.29
C ASP A 161 -3.37 20.81 2.10
N PHE A 162 -2.68 20.57 3.23
CA PHE A 162 -1.34 19.96 3.26
C PHE A 162 -1.28 18.60 2.58
N ALA A 163 -2.36 17.81 2.65
CA ALA A 163 -2.41 16.51 1.99
C ALA A 163 -2.38 16.66 0.46
N ARG A 164 -3.16 17.62 -0.06
CA ARG A 164 -3.19 17.95 -1.49
C ARG A 164 -1.88 18.51 -1.96
N GLU A 165 -1.29 19.44 -1.23
CA GLU A 165 0.01 20.01 -1.57
C GLU A 165 1.10 18.92 -1.61
N ALA A 166 1.16 18.06 -0.60
CA ALA A 166 2.11 16.97 -0.55
C ALA A 166 1.91 15.93 -1.66
N PHE A 167 0.68 15.68 -2.09
CA PHE A 167 0.41 14.80 -3.23
C PHE A 167 0.83 15.47 -4.55
N CYS A 168 0.46 16.74 -4.75
CA CYS A 168 0.78 17.49 -5.96
C CYS A 168 2.28 17.71 -6.13
N ALA A 169 3.00 17.95 -5.04
CA ALA A 169 4.47 18.04 -5.03
C ALA A 169 5.12 16.74 -5.51
N ARG A 170 4.64 15.58 -5.04
CA ARG A 170 5.13 14.26 -5.47
C ARG A 170 4.81 14.00 -6.93
N LEU A 171 3.61 14.36 -7.38
CA LEU A 171 3.20 14.20 -8.77
C LEU A 171 4.00 15.09 -9.71
N ALA A 172 4.20 16.37 -9.35
CA ALA A 172 5.02 17.28 -10.12
C ALA A 172 6.48 16.79 -10.19
N SER A 173 7.04 16.33 -9.07
CA SER A 173 8.40 15.77 -9.04
C SER A 173 8.54 14.50 -9.88
N ALA A 174 7.51 13.64 -9.93
CA ALA A 174 7.48 12.46 -10.79
C ALA A 174 7.31 12.79 -12.29
N LEU A 175 6.94 14.03 -12.61
CA LEU A 175 6.76 14.58 -13.95
C LEU A 175 7.84 15.62 -14.29
N LEU A 176 8.97 15.59 -13.57
CA LEU A 176 10.08 16.50 -13.80
C LEU A 176 10.84 16.11 -15.08
N PRO A 177 10.98 17.01 -16.08
CA PRO A 177 11.83 16.74 -17.24
C PRO A 177 13.28 16.45 -16.85
N LEU A 178 13.93 15.51 -17.54
CA LEU A 178 15.33 15.16 -17.33
C LEU A 178 16.22 16.38 -17.61
N GLY A 179 17.13 16.68 -16.68
CA GLY A 179 18.01 17.85 -16.79
C GLY A 179 17.32 19.19 -16.50
N SER A 180 16.18 19.19 -15.80
CA SER A 180 15.52 20.43 -15.36
C SER A 180 16.44 21.33 -14.56
N HIS A 181 16.35 22.63 -14.78
CA HIS A 181 17.12 23.68 -14.10
C HIS A 181 16.26 24.75 -13.45
N THR A 182 15.09 25.07 -14.01
CA THR A 182 14.22 26.16 -13.56
C THR A 182 12.81 25.65 -13.28
N LEU A 183 12.32 25.89 -12.07
CA LEU A 183 10.98 25.53 -11.64
C LEU A 183 10.15 26.74 -11.23
N VAL A 184 8.83 26.63 -11.37
CA VAL A 184 7.87 27.57 -10.78
C VAL A 184 6.97 26.82 -9.80
N ASP A 185 6.90 27.27 -8.55
CA ASP A 185 5.93 26.80 -7.55
C ASP A 185 4.95 27.94 -7.19
N MET A 186 3.82 27.94 -7.88
CA MET A 186 2.77 28.94 -7.68
C MET A 186 1.80 28.45 -6.60
N PHE A 187 1.64 29.26 -5.56
CA PHE A 187 0.79 29.00 -4.38
C PHE A 187 1.31 27.96 -3.36
N GLY A 188 2.51 27.38 -3.55
CA GLY A 188 3.12 26.51 -2.55
C GLY A 188 3.39 27.23 -1.21
N VAL A 189 3.14 26.57 -0.09
CA VAL A 189 3.33 27.12 1.28
C VAL A 189 4.28 26.28 2.13
N THR A 190 4.52 25.04 1.74
CA THR A 190 5.43 24.11 2.43
C THR A 190 6.80 24.03 1.76
N GLY A 191 6.92 24.45 0.50
CA GLY A 191 8.14 24.27 -0.28
C GLY A 191 8.42 22.82 -0.69
N GLN A 192 7.47 21.90 -0.48
CA GLN A 192 7.68 20.48 -0.73
C GLN A 192 7.97 20.14 -2.19
N PHE A 193 7.38 20.86 -3.15
CA PHE A 193 7.63 20.59 -4.57
C PHE A 193 9.09 20.88 -4.95
N PRO A 194 9.64 22.08 -4.73
CA PRO A 194 11.07 22.34 -4.99
C PRO A 194 12.02 21.39 -4.28
N ILE A 195 11.75 21.05 -3.01
CA ILE A 195 12.59 20.14 -2.22
C ILE A 195 12.63 18.74 -2.83
N GLN A 196 11.47 18.22 -3.21
CA GLN A 196 11.39 16.89 -3.82
C GLN A 196 11.98 16.88 -5.23
N ALA A 197 11.73 17.93 -6.01
CA ALA A 197 12.27 18.06 -7.36
C ALA A 197 13.81 18.17 -7.35
N ALA A 198 14.41 18.91 -6.40
CA ALA A 198 15.86 18.99 -6.26
C ALA A 198 16.50 17.63 -5.94
N LYS A 199 15.83 16.82 -5.10
CA LYS A 199 16.27 15.45 -4.79
C LYS A 199 16.21 14.53 -6.01
N VAL A 200 15.15 14.65 -6.81
CA VAL A 200 14.99 13.86 -8.05
C VAL A 200 16.03 14.29 -9.09
N ALA A 201 16.19 15.59 -9.33
CA ALA A 201 17.12 16.14 -10.31
C ALA A 201 18.60 15.87 -9.99
N GLY A 202 18.94 15.61 -8.72
CA GLY A 202 20.32 15.42 -8.28
C GLY A 202 21.22 16.65 -8.45
N GLN A 203 20.65 17.82 -8.72
CA GLN A 203 21.35 19.09 -8.96
C GLN A 203 20.60 20.27 -8.34
N SER A 204 21.29 21.41 -8.20
CA SER A 204 20.65 22.65 -7.75
C SER A 204 19.68 23.18 -8.80
N LEU A 205 18.48 23.54 -8.36
CA LEU A 205 17.42 24.11 -9.20
C LEU A 205 17.22 25.58 -8.88
N ARG A 206 16.99 26.39 -9.91
CA ARG A 206 16.46 27.75 -9.79
C ARG A 206 14.96 27.66 -9.54
N VAL A 207 14.50 28.19 -8.42
CA VAL A 207 13.10 28.05 -7.99
C VAL A 207 12.44 29.41 -7.96
N LEU A 208 11.37 29.59 -8.72
CA LEU A 208 10.54 30.78 -8.71
C LEU A 208 9.27 30.50 -7.93
N THR A 209 8.94 31.34 -6.95
CA THR A 209 7.73 31.20 -6.13
C THR A 209 6.79 32.36 -6.33
N GLY A 210 5.50 32.12 -6.10
CA GLY A 210 4.53 33.21 -6.03
C GLY A 210 4.81 34.17 -4.87
N VAL A 211 4.64 35.47 -5.10
CA VAL A 211 4.76 36.54 -4.09
C VAL A 211 3.79 36.29 -2.95
N ARG A 212 4.31 36.19 -1.72
CA ARG A 212 3.49 35.95 -0.54
C ARG A 212 4.09 36.64 0.68
N ARG A 213 3.48 37.76 1.08
CA ARG A 213 3.96 38.64 2.16
C ARG A 213 3.40 38.30 3.55
N ASP A 214 2.76 37.14 3.69
CA ASP A 214 2.29 36.64 4.99
C ASP A 214 3.32 35.69 5.61
N TRP A 215 3.05 35.26 6.84
CA TRP A 215 3.96 34.36 7.57
C TRP A 215 4.13 32.99 6.91
N LEU A 216 3.18 32.53 6.08
CA LEU A 216 3.26 31.25 5.37
C LEU A 216 4.27 31.33 4.22
N GLY A 217 4.32 32.47 3.51
CA GLY A 217 5.37 32.74 2.52
C GLY A 217 6.76 32.74 3.16
N PHE A 218 6.89 33.38 4.33
CA PHE A 218 8.14 33.39 5.07
C PHE A 218 8.55 31.99 5.60
N ALA A 219 7.60 31.21 6.11
CA ALA A 219 7.85 29.84 6.57
C ALA A 219 8.25 28.89 5.43
N ARG A 220 7.65 29.05 4.24
CA ARG A 220 8.06 28.35 3.02
C ARG A 220 9.52 28.63 2.70
N ASP A 221 9.92 29.90 2.70
CA ASP A 221 11.28 30.29 2.32
C ASP A 221 12.32 29.81 3.34
N MET A 222 11.99 29.86 4.64
CA MET A 222 12.77 29.19 5.68
C MET A 222 12.93 27.70 5.38
N ARG A 223 11.83 27.00 5.06
CA ARG A 223 11.86 25.57 4.78
C ARG A 223 12.72 25.23 3.55
N LEU A 224 12.69 26.05 2.50
CA LEU A 224 13.55 25.89 1.33
C LEU A 224 15.03 26.07 1.66
N ARG A 225 15.36 27.08 2.49
CA ARG A 225 16.74 27.33 2.94
C ARG A 225 17.31 26.17 3.77
N MET A 226 16.47 25.43 4.49
CA MET A 226 16.90 24.22 5.23
C MET A 226 17.43 23.11 4.30
N ASP A 227 16.90 23.00 3.07
CA ASP A 227 17.42 22.09 2.03
C ASP A 227 18.43 22.80 1.09
N ALA A 228 19.00 23.94 1.52
CA ALA A 228 19.93 24.77 0.73
C ALA A 228 19.36 25.26 -0.62
N ILE A 229 18.04 25.36 -0.74
CA ILE A 229 17.35 25.86 -1.93
C ILE A 229 17.13 27.37 -1.76
N ARG A 230 17.59 28.15 -2.74
CA ARG A 230 17.25 29.57 -2.85
C ARG A 230 16.07 29.73 -3.82
N ASN A 231 15.09 30.52 -3.43
CA ASN A 231 13.99 30.91 -4.29
C ASN A 231 14.08 32.39 -4.69
N GLU A 232 13.49 32.69 -5.84
CA GLU A 232 13.24 34.03 -6.34
C GLU A 232 11.73 34.24 -6.42
N GLU A 233 11.25 35.45 -6.17
CA GLU A 233 9.83 35.74 -6.40
C GLU A 233 9.55 35.92 -7.89
N LEU A 234 8.37 35.50 -8.33
CA LEU A 234 7.87 35.83 -9.67
C LEU A 234 7.78 37.37 -9.83
N PRO A 235 8.09 37.91 -11.03
CA PRO A 235 8.04 39.35 -11.24
C PRO A 235 6.62 39.91 -11.05
N SER A 236 6.53 41.15 -10.58
CA SER A 236 5.27 41.88 -10.53
C SER A 236 4.74 42.12 -11.94
N PRO A 237 3.43 41.98 -12.20
CA PRO A 237 2.85 42.19 -13.53
C PRO A 237 3.17 43.59 -14.07
N ALA A 238 3.51 43.67 -15.35
CA ALA A 238 3.90 44.93 -16.00
C ALA A 238 2.70 45.88 -16.21
N SER A 239 1.49 45.34 -16.24
CA SER A 239 0.24 46.09 -16.37
C SER A 239 -0.83 45.67 -15.36
N GLN A 240 -1.81 46.55 -15.15
CA GLN A 240 -2.99 46.25 -14.32
C GLN A 240 -3.96 45.24 -14.96
N GLU A 241 -3.74 44.85 -16.22
CA GLU A 241 -4.58 43.88 -16.94
C GLU A 241 -4.07 42.43 -16.78
N GLU A 242 -2.78 42.24 -16.51
CA GLU A 242 -2.13 40.92 -16.33
C GLU A 242 -2.32 40.40 -14.90
N LEU A 243 -2.68 39.11 -14.76
CA LEU A 243 -2.73 38.43 -13.46
C LEU A 243 -1.34 38.21 -12.86
N PHE A 244 -0.31 38.02 -13.69
CA PHE A 244 1.08 37.85 -13.25
C PHE A 244 2.05 37.98 -14.42
N GLU A 245 3.31 38.32 -14.15
CA GLU A 245 4.36 38.29 -15.16
C GLU A 245 5.05 36.92 -15.17
N TRP A 246 5.13 36.30 -16.35
CA TRP A 246 5.88 35.06 -16.55
C TRP A 246 7.38 35.37 -16.71
N PRO A 247 8.29 34.58 -16.11
CA PRO A 247 9.73 34.78 -16.29
C PRO A 247 10.14 34.79 -17.76
N HIS A 248 11.03 35.71 -18.16
CA HIS A 248 11.52 35.77 -19.55
C HIS A 248 12.40 34.57 -19.97
N HIS A 249 12.90 33.81 -19.00
CA HIS A 249 13.68 32.60 -19.25
C HIS A 249 12.78 31.36 -19.26
N ARG A 250 13.29 30.28 -19.86
CA ARG A 250 12.57 29.01 -19.97
C ARG A 250 12.37 28.38 -18.59
N VAL A 251 11.15 27.89 -18.34
CA VAL A 251 10.77 27.13 -17.14
C VAL A 251 10.58 25.67 -17.53
N ASP A 252 11.28 24.74 -16.89
CA ASP A 252 11.18 23.33 -17.26
C ASP A 252 9.88 22.71 -16.72
N LEU A 253 9.50 23.05 -15.48
CA LEU A 253 8.22 22.62 -14.91
C LEU A 253 7.62 23.69 -13.98
N ALA A 254 6.35 24.01 -14.22
CA ALA A 254 5.56 24.88 -13.35
C ALA A 254 4.43 24.12 -12.65
N LEU A 255 4.27 24.30 -11.34
CA LEU A 255 3.14 23.81 -10.55
C LEU A 255 2.22 24.98 -10.20
N ILE A 256 0.94 24.88 -10.57
CA ILE A 256 -0.10 25.85 -10.22
C ILE A 256 -1.15 25.16 -9.34
N ASN A 257 -1.08 25.38 -8.02
CA ASN A 257 -1.94 24.71 -7.04
C ASN A 257 -2.64 25.70 -6.07
N PRO A 258 -3.62 26.49 -6.53
CA PRO A 258 -4.27 27.48 -5.68
C PRO A 258 -5.06 26.85 -4.53
N PRO A 259 -5.29 27.60 -3.43
CA PRO A 259 -6.04 27.14 -2.26
C PRO A 259 -7.48 26.73 -2.57
N GLY A 260 -8.07 25.93 -1.69
CA GLY A 260 -9.48 25.52 -1.80
C GLY A 260 -10.47 26.68 -1.60
N ARG A 261 -11.75 26.46 -1.98
CA ARG A 261 -12.83 27.47 -2.07
C ARG A 261 -13.03 28.42 -0.87
N ARG A 262 -12.58 28.07 0.35
CA ARG A 262 -12.77 28.88 1.57
C ARG A 262 -11.71 29.98 1.78
N PHE A 263 -10.55 29.89 1.12
CA PHE A 263 -9.41 30.82 1.27
C PHE A 263 -9.11 31.60 -0.03
N HIS A 264 -10.06 31.56 -0.96
CA HIS A 264 -9.86 31.93 -2.36
C HIS A 264 -9.66 33.43 -2.62
N ARG A 265 -9.95 34.30 -1.64
CA ARG A 265 -9.93 35.76 -1.83
C ARG A 265 -8.62 36.39 -1.37
N ASP A 266 -8.16 36.07 -0.17
CA ASP A 266 -7.03 36.77 0.45
C ASP A 266 -5.67 36.29 -0.10
N GLU A 267 -5.50 34.98 -0.37
CA GLU A 267 -4.26 34.44 -0.96
C GLU A 267 -4.08 34.78 -2.45
N ILE A 268 -5.19 34.98 -3.17
CA ILE A 268 -5.13 35.43 -4.55
C ILE A 268 -4.91 36.95 -4.59
N ALA A 269 -5.49 37.68 -3.64
CA ALA A 269 -5.26 39.11 -3.51
C ALA A 269 -3.78 39.44 -3.20
N SER A 270 -3.07 38.60 -2.43
CA SER A 270 -1.64 38.79 -2.17
C SER A 270 -0.76 38.60 -3.40
N LEU A 271 -1.15 37.73 -4.33
CA LEU A 271 -0.44 37.50 -5.59
C LEU A 271 -0.73 38.55 -6.66
N VAL A 272 -1.90 39.20 -6.59
CA VAL A 272 -2.35 40.14 -7.62
C VAL A 272 -2.73 41.49 -7.01
N GLU A 273 -1.93 41.96 -6.05
CA GLU A 273 -1.92 43.31 -5.48
C GLU A 273 -3.30 43.90 -5.11
N ASN A 274 -4.13 43.15 -4.38
CA ASN A 274 -5.43 43.61 -3.86
C ASN A 274 -6.40 44.20 -4.91
N ARG A 275 -6.32 43.81 -6.19
CA ARG A 275 -7.27 44.36 -7.19
C ARG A 275 -8.71 43.87 -6.92
N PRO A 276 -9.73 44.71 -7.22
CA PRO A 276 -11.12 44.33 -7.01
C PRO A 276 -11.62 43.39 -8.12
N TRP A 277 -11.74 42.09 -7.82
CA TRP A 277 -12.41 41.10 -8.68
C TRP A 277 -13.86 40.87 -8.26
N SER A 278 -14.75 40.69 -9.24
CA SER A 278 -16.09 40.16 -9.00
C SER A 278 -16.07 38.68 -8.57
N ARG A 279 -15.08 37.92 -9.07
CA ARG A 279 -14.72 36.55 -8.66
C ARG A 279 -13.20 36.36 -8.75
N PRO A 280 -12.54 35.69 -7.80
CA PRO A 280 -11.10 35.46 -7.89
C PRO A 280 -10.73 34.57 -9.09
N PRO A 281 -9.60 34.82 -9.78
CA PRO A 281 -9.09 33.97 -10.86
C PRO A 281 -8.87 32.53 -10.39
N SER A 282 -9.20 31.56 -11.24
CA SER A 282 -8.98 30.13 -10.96
C SER A 282 -7.61 29.66 -11.44
N ALA A 283 -7.16 28.46 -11.05
CA ALA A 283 -5.94 27.85 -11.59
C ALA A 283 -5.90 27.86 -13.13
N LEU A 284 -7.06 27.60 -13.75
CA LEU A 284 -7.24 27.63 -15.21
C LEU A 284 -7.04 29.03 -15.81
N SER A 285 -7.32 30.09 -15.05
CA SER A 285 -7.12 31.47 -15.51
C SER A 285 -5.63 31.78 -15.62
N PHE A 286 -4.84 31.38 -14.62
CA PHE A 286 -3.38 31.55 -14.63
C PHE A 286 -2.73 30.73 -15.75
N ALA A 287 -3.16 29.48 -15.93
CA ALA A 287 -2.65 28.63 -17.00
C ALA A 287 -2.99 29.20 -18.40
N HIS A 288 -4.22 29.69 -18.57
CA HIS A 288 -4.65 30.30 -19.83
C HIS A 288 -3.91 31.60 -20.14
N GLU A 289 -3.69 32.45 -19.15
CA GLU A 289 -2.90 33.67 -19.36
C GLU A 289 -1.46 33.37 -19.74
N ALA A 290 -0.82 32.39 -19.10
CA ALA A 290 0.52 31.93 -19.51
C ALA A 290 0.57 31.45 -20.97
N MET A 291 -0.53 30.92 -21.50
CA MET A 291 -0.62 30.55 -22.91
C MET A 291 -0.69 31.76 -23.84
N LEU A 292 -1.34 32.84 -23.41
CA LEU A 292 -1.54 34.07 -24.20
C LEU A 292 -0.32 35.01 -24.17
N THR A 293 0.55 34.89 -23.16
CA THR A 293 1.74 35.75 -23.01
C THR A 293 2.99 35.16 -23.66
N HIS A 294 4.13 35.83 -23.53
CA HIS A 294 5.44 35.34 -23.99
C HIS A 294 6.06 34.23 -23.11
N ALA A 295 5.28 33.63 -22.21
CA ALA A 295 5.77 32.58 -21.33
C ALA A 295 6.52 31.48 -22.09
N ARG A 296 7.62 30.97 -21.55
CA ARG A 296 8.34 29.83 -22.11
C ARG A 296 8.40 28.73 -21.07
N PHE A 297 7.73 27.61 -21.33
CA PHE A 297 7.76 26.46 -20.45
C PHE A 297 7.61 25.14 -21.19
N ASP A 298 8.22 24.08 -20.65
CA ASP A 298 8.08 22.73 -21.21
C ASP A 298 6.79 22.10 -20.71
N LEU A 299 6.62 22.05 -19.39
CA LEU A 299 5.45 21.48 -18.74
C LEU A 299 4.87 22.40 -17.67
N MET A 300 3.55 22.35 -17.54
CA MET A 300 2.80 23.01 -16.49
C MET A 300 1.77 22.05 -15.92
N LEU A 301 1.86 21.77 -14.61
CA LEU A 301 0.89 20.95 -13.88
C LEU A 301 -0.10 21.87 -13.16
N VAL A 302 -1.35 21.85 -13.62
CA VAL A 302 -2.40 22.74 -13.12
C VAL A 302 -3.41 21.94 -12.30
N ILE A 303 -3.55 22.29 -11.02
CA ILE A 303 -4.48 21.61 -10.12
C ILE A 303 -5.83 22.32 -10.12
N VAL A 304 -6.86 21.65 -10.60
CA VAL A 304 -8.22 22.19 -10.74
C VAL A 304 -9.22 21.38 -9.94
N PRO A 305 -10.28 22.00 -9.38
CA PRO A 305 -11.46 21.27 -8.96
C PRO A 305 -12.02 20.46 -10.13
N ARG A 306 -12.42 19.22 -9.89
CA ARG A 306 -12.93 18.33 -10.94
C ARG A 306 -14.18 18.87 -11.66
N SER A 307 -14.95 19.73 -11.00
CA SER A 307 -16.07 20.43 -11.60
C SER A 307 -15.68 21.40 -12.73
N ASP A 308 -14.42 21.86 -12.77
CA ASP A 308 -13.93 22.77 -13.81
C ASP A 308 -13.70 22.05 -15.14
N GLY A 309 -13.40 20.76 -15.09
CA GLY A 309 -13.37 19.89 -16.27
C GLY A 309 -14.76 19.59 -16.85
N GLN A 310 -15.84 19.93 -16.14
CA GLN A 310 -17.23 19.64 -16.55
C GLN A 310 -18.07 20.90 -16.75
N SER A 311 -17.60 22.07 -16.32
CA SER A 311 -18.36 23.32 -16.38
C SER A 311 -18.65 23.72 -17.83
N SER A 312 -19.90 24.07 -18.13
CA SER A 312 -20.34 24.59 -19.43
C SER A 312 -20.43 26.12 -19.49
N GLN A 313 -19.98 26.82 -18.43
CA GLN A 313 -20.11 28.29 -18.30
C GLN A 313 -18.74 29.00 -18.43
N VAL A 314 -18.45 30.05 -17.66
CA VAL A 314 -17.27 30.94 -17.78
C VAL A 314 -15.91 30.23 -17.94
N ARG A 315 -15.79 28.99 -17.43
CA ARG A 315 -14.56 28.17 -17.50
C ARG A 315 -14.44 27.32 -18.78
N PHE A 316 -15.44 27.35 -19.66
CA PHE A 316 -15.47 26.62 -20.92
C PHE A 316 -14.45 27.15 -21.91
N ARG A 317 -14.39 28.47 -22.11
CA ARG A 317 -13.54 29.09 -23.13
C ARG A 317 -12.04 28.80 -22.95
N PRO A 318 -11.43 29.01 -21.76
CA PRO A 318 -10.02 28.64 -21.55
C PRO A 318 -9.73 27.15 -21.79
N ARG A 319 -10.67 26.29 -21.39
CA ARG A 319 -10.56 24.83 -21.57
C ARG A 319 -10.63 24.43 -23.04
N ASP A 320 -11.57 25.02 -23.79
CA ASP A 320 -11.75 24.80 -25.22
C ASP A 320 -10.51 25.26 -26.00
N GLU A 321 -9.96 26.43 -25.69
CA GLU A 321 -8.74 26.95 -26.31
C GLU A 321 -7.53 26.05 -26.04
N LEU A 322 -7.35 25.56 -24.80
CA LEU A 322 -6.27 24.61 -24.46
C LEU A 322 -6.38 23.29 -25.22
N VAL A 323 -7.59 22.74 -25.34
CA VAL A 323 -7.82 21.46 -26.04
C VAL A 323 -7.64 21.62 -27.54
N ARG A 324 -8.26 22.65 -28.14
CA ARG A 324 -8.17 22.91 -29.58
C ARG A 324 -6.80 23.38 -30.03
N GLY A 325 -6.00 23.92 -29.12
CA GLY A 325 -4.59 24.25 -29.37
C GLY A 325 -3.63 23.07 -29.20
N GLY A 326 -4.09 21.89 -28.76
CA GLY A 326 -3.22 20.72 -28.54
C GLY A 326 -2.26 20.85 -27.36
N HIS A 327 -2.60 21.72 -26.40
CA HIS A 327 -1.74 22.04 -25.26
C HIS A 327 -1.89 21.03 -24.12
N VAL A 328 -3.03 20.33 -24.04
CA VAL A 328 -3.29 19.36 -22.95
C VAL A 328 -2.65 18.01 -23.29
N VAL A 329 -1.68 17.60 -22.48
CA VAL A 329 -0.98 16.30 -22.63
C VAL A 329 -1.71 15.20 -21.86
N ALA A 330 -2.05 15.46 -20.60
CA ALA A 330 -2.71 14.50 -19.74
C ALA A 330 -3.70 15.14 -18.77
N VAL A 331 -4.75 14.39 -18.42
CA VAL A 331 -5.74 14.73 -17.39
C VAL A 331 -5.76 13.62 -16.36
N ILE A 332 -5.36 13.96 -15.13
CA ILE A 332 -5.17 13.01 -14.04
C ILE A 332 -6.19 13.31 -12.95
N ASP A 333 -7.24 12.51 -12.82
CA ASP A 333 -8.17 12.60 -11.70
C ASP A 333 -7.48 12.08 -10.44
N LEU A 334 -7.35 12.94 -9.42
CA LEU A 334 -6.64 12.63 -8.17
C LEU A 334 -7.52 11.77 -7.24
N PRO A 335 -6.93 10.89 -6.41
CA PRO A 335 -7.71 10.04 -5.53
C PRO A 335 -8.27 10.86 -4.37
N ARG A 336 -9.35 10.40 -3.74
CA ARG A 336 -9.96 11.11 -2.59
C ARG A 336 -9.00 11.29 -1.42
N SER A 337 -8.09 10.34 -1.25
CA SER A 337 -7.04 10.38 -0.21
C SER A 337 -5.98 11.45 -0.44
N ALA A 338 -5.89 12.01 -1.65
CA ALA A 338 -4.95 13.09 -1.95
C ALA A 338 -5.36 14.43 -1.35
N SER A 339 -6.54 14.56 -0.72
CA SER A 339 -7.01 15.83 -0.16
C SER A 339 -7.52 15.62 1.27
N GLY A 340 -7.17 16.53 2.18
CA GLY A 340 -7.71 16.55 3.53
C GLY A 340 -9.19 16.90 3.57
N GLN A 341 -9.70 17.53 2.51
CA GLN A 341 -11.11 17.87 2.35
C GLN A 341 -11.92 16.69 1.81
N LYS A 342 -12.65 15.99 2.69
CA LYS A 342 -13.41 14.75 2.40
C LYS A 342 -14.37 14.82 1.20
N SER A 343 -14.90 15.99 0.86
CA SER A 343 -15.87 16.17 -0.24
C SER A 343 -15.27 16.78 -1.51
N ALA A 344 -14.03 17.26 -1.46
CA ALA A 344 -13.39 17.89 -2.60
C ALA A 344 -12.81 16.84 -3.55
N LYS A 345 -13.01 17.03 -4.85
CA LYS A 345 -12.42 16.21 -5.91
C LYS A 345 -11.60 17.13 -6.81
N PHE A 346 -10.37 16.73 -7.09
CA PHE A 346 -9.43 17.49 -7.89
C PHE A 346 -8.93 16.67 -9.06
N SER A 347 -8.49 17.37 -10.10
CA SER A 347 -7.78 16.81 -11.24
C SER A 347 -6.53 17.64 -11.46
N ALA A 348 -5.44 16.99 -11.87
CA ALA A 348 -4.21 17.63 -12.31
C ALA A 348 -4.15 17.56 -13.85
N TRP A 349 -4.00 18.71 -14.49
CA TRP A 349 -3.88 18.81 -15.94
C TRP A 349 -2.44 19.13 -16.30
N LEU A 350 -1.83 18.27 -17.11
CA LEU A 350 -0.49 18.46 -17.63
C LEU A 350 -0.59 19.18 -18.98
N ILE A 351 -0.04 20.39 -19.04
CA ILE A 351 -0.12 21.30 -20.17
C ILE A 351 1.30 21.56 -20.70
N ARG A 352 1.43 21.67 -22.02
CA ARG A 352 2.64 22.13 -22.70
C ARG A 352 2.31 23.33 -23.58
N LYS A 353 3.27 24.24 -23.76
CA LYS A 353 3.06 25.39 -24.63
C LYS A 353 3.25 25.07 -26.11
N ASP A 354 4.39 24.47 -26.46
CA ASP A 354 4.75 24.17 -27.84
C ASP A 354 4.67 22.65 -28.12
N GLY A 355 3.93 22.28 -29.16
CA GLY A 355 3.82 20.91 -29.68
C GLY A 355 4.28 20.84 -31.15
N PRO A 356 4.70 19.66 -31.65
CA PRO A 356 5.10 19.54 -33.04
C PRO A 356 3.90 19.68 -33.98
N GLY A 357 3.72 20.87 -34.59
CA GLY A 357 2.79 21.09 -35.70
C GLY A 357 1.41 20.46 -35.49
N PHE A 358 0.60 21.06 -34.62
CA PHE A 358 -0.74 20.59 -34.27
C PHE A 358 -1.57 20.22 -35.51
N GLN A 359 -1.94 18.93 -35.62
CA GLN A 359 -2.87 18.43 -36.64
C GLN A 359 -4.07 17.80 -35.96
N LEU A 360 -5.21 18.48 -36.06
CA LEU A 360 -6.50 17.98 -35.59
C LEU A 360 -6.77 16.61 -36.24
N GLY A 361 -6.74 15.53 -35.45
CA GLY A 361 -6.93 14.15 -35.92
C GLY A 361 -5.81 13.17 -35.58
N LYS A 362 -4.59 13.64 -35.29
CA LYS A 362 -3.45 12.77 -34.91
C LYS A 362 -3.06 12.84 -33.44
N GLU A 363 -3.46 13.90 -32.73
CA GLU A 363 -3.13 14.08 -31.33
C GLU A 363 -4.12 13.41 -30.38
N THR A 364 -3.60 12.93 -29.25
CA THR A 364 -4.36 12.29 -28.18
C THR A 364 -4.06 12.93 -26.83
N ILE A 365 -5.05 12.95 -25.95
CA ILE A 365 -4.91 13.32 -24.54
C ILE A 365 -4.95 12.05 -23.70
N LEU A 366 -4.00 11.88 -22.79
CA LEU A 366 -4.00 10.77 -21.84
C LEU A 366 -4.91 11.08 -20.65
N PHE A 367 -5.95 10.27 -20.44
CA PHE A 367 -6.82 10.35 -19.27
C PHE A 367 -6.45 9.28 -18.26
N ILE A 368 -6.34 9.64 -16.98
CA ILE A 368 -5.97 8.73 -15.87
C ILE A 368 -6.93 8.93 -14.68
N ASP A 369 -7.53 7.86 -14.17
CA ASP A 369 -8.22 7.83 -12.87
C ASP A 369 -7.36 7.06 -11.86
N THR A 370 -6.91 7.75 -10.82
CA THR A 370 -5.99 7.19 -9.82
C THR A 370 -6.68 6.57 -8.61
N GLU A 371 -8.00 6.69 -8.48
CA GLU A 371 -8.76 6.10 -7.37
C GLU A 371 -8.57 4.57 -7.24
N PRO A 372 -8.52 3.76 -8.32
CA PRO A 372 -8.26 2.33 -8.21
C PRO A 372 -6.91 2.02 -7.55
N LEU A 373 -5.87 2.79 -7.87
CA LEU A 373 -4.54 2.62 -7.29
C LEU A 373 -4.55 2.92 -5.79
N ALA A 374 -5.30 3.94 -5.36
CA ALA A 374 -5.39 4.32 -3.95
C ALA A 374 -6.05 3.25 -3.06
N HIS A 375 -6.90 2.37 -3.61
CA HIS A 375 -7.55 1.30 -2.85
C HIS A 375 -6.62 0.12 -2.47
N LEU A 376 -5.39 0.08 -2.97
CA LEU A 376 -4.46 -1.02 -2.73
C LEU A 376 -3.81 -1.00 -1.32
N GLY A 377 -3.93 0.09 -0.55
CA GLY A 377 -3.64 0.11 0.90
C GLY A 377 -2.15 0.15 1.27
N PHE A 378 -1.44 1.23 0.91
CA PHE A 378 0.01 1.41 1.10
C PHE A 378 0.39 2.16 2.39
N SER A 379 1.64 2.09 2.84
CA SER A 379 2.13 2.93 3.94
C SER A 379 2.24 4.42 3.54
N GLU A 380 2.78 4.71 2.35
CA GLU A 380 2.88 6.06 1.77
C GLU A 380 2.03 6.22 0.48
N HIS A 381 0.70 6.14 0.61
CA HIS A 381 -0.24 6.15 -0.52
C HIS A 381 0.04 7.22 -1.60
N GLY A 382 0.47 8.43 -1.21
CA GLY A 382 0.71 9.51 -2.16
C GLY A 382 1.93 9.30 -3.06
N LYS A 383 3.04 8.77 -2.51
CA LYS A 383 4.33 8.65 -3.21
C LYS A 383 4.28 7.59 -4.31
N ALA A 384 3.78 6.41 -3.98
CA ALA A 384 3.73 5.29 -4.91
C ALA A 384 2.76 5.56 -6.07
N VAL A 385 1.59 6.16 -5.80
CA VAL A 385 0.63 6.52 -6.84
C VAL A 385 1.20 7.61 -7.76
N ALA A 386 1.84 8.65 -7.22
CA ALA A 386 2.41 9.71 -8.04
C ALA A 386 3.53 9.19 -8.96
N SER A 387 4.38 8.30 -8.44
CA SER A 387 5.46 7.65 -9.20
C SER A 387 4.91 6.77 -10.33
N PHE A 388 3.87 5.99 -10.05
CA PHE A 388 3.17 5.18 -11.06
C PHE A 388 2.61 6.06 -12.19
N VAL A 389 1.96 7.17 -11.84
CA VAL A 389 1.40 8.12 -12.82
C VAL A 389 2.51 8.77 -13.65
N GLY A 390 3.61 9.20 -13.03
CA GLY A 390 4.75 9.79 -13.74
C GLY A 390 5.31 8.87 -14.83
N ARG A 391 5.55 7.60 -14.50
CA ARG A 391 6.00 6.59 -15.49
C ARG A 391 4.97 6.31 -16.57
N LEU A 392 3.68 6.30 -16.22
CA LEU A 392 2.60 6.09 -17.20
C LEU A 392 2.53 7.25 -18.21
N VAL A 393 2.70 8.48 -17.75
CA VAL A 393 2.78 9.66 -18.62
C VAL A 393 4.01 9.59 -19.51
N ALA A 394 5.17 9.19 -18.97
CA ALA A 394 6.41 9.04 -19.73
C ALA A 394 6.26 8.07 -20.92
N LEU A 395 5.56 6.94 -20.74
CA LEU A 395 5.27 5.99 -21.84
C LEU A 395 4.43 6.59 -22.98
N CYS A 396 3.72 7.69 -22.72
CA CYS A 396 2.84 8.35 -23.68
C CYS A 396 3.46 9.61 -24.31
N THR A 397 4.65 10.00 -23.88
CA THR A 397 5.25 11.30 -24.22
C THR A 397 6.62 11.10 -24.86
N GLU A 398 6.60 10.70 -26.14
CA GLU A 398 7.76 10.28 -26.96
C GLU A 398 8.94 11.29 -27.08
N ARG A 399 8.86 12.50 -26.49
CA ARG A 399 9.87 13.57 -26.64
C ARG A 399 10.28 14.26 -25.35
N ILE A 400 9.75 13.82 -24.20
CA ILE A 400 10.16 14.35 -22.90
C ILE A 400 10.69 13.16 -22.12
N ASP A 401 12.00 13.11 -21.95
CA ASP A 401 12.59 12.22 -20.97
C ASP A 401 12.32 12.81 -19.60
N PHE A 402 11.86 11.98 -18.67
CA PHE A 402 11.57 12.41 -17.30
C PHE A 402 12.64 11.88 -16.37
N ASP A 403 12.95 12.67 -15.35
CA ASP A 403 13.80 12.24 -14.27
C ASP A 403 12.99 11.34 -13.33
N HIS A 404 13.24 10.03 -13.43
CA HIS A 404 12.53 9.04 -12.66
C HIS A 404 13.41 8.55 -11.52
N ALA A 405 13.00 8.87 -10.29
CA ALA A 405 13.51 8.11 -9.15
C ALA A 405 13.25 6.60 -9.38
N PRO A 406 14.21 5.72 -9.05
CA PRO A 406 13.95 4.29 -9.01
C PRO A 406 12.74 4.04 -8.11
N PHE A 407 11.95 3.04 -8.47
CA PHE A 407 10.83 2.62 -7.63
C PHE A 407 11.49 1.92 -6.42
N GLU A 408 11.93 2.69 -5.43
CA GLU A 408 12.58 2.15 -4.25
C GLU A 408 11.50 1.56 -3.33
N PRO A 409 11.50 0.23 -3.12
CA PRO A 409 10.54 -0.40 -2.23
C PRO A 409 10.93 -0.09 -0.79
N SER A 410 10.34 0.96 -0.24
CA SER A 410 10.51 1.37 1.15
C SER A 410 9.47 0.72 2.09
N GLY A 411 8.45 0.02 1.56
CA GLY A 411 7.43 -0.65 2.37
C GLY A 411 6.58 -1.73 1.69
N LYS A 412 5.80 -2.44 2.52
CA LYS A 412 4.84 -3.49 2.09
C LYS A 412 3.79 -2.89 1.13
N GLY A 413 3.79 -3.36 -0.11
CA GLY A 413 2.81 -2.98 -1.15
C GLY A 413 3.39 -2.17 -2.31
N GLU A 414 4.57 -1.55 -2.19
CA GLU A 414 5.18 -0.79 -3.29
C GLU A 414 5.63 -1.70 -4.45
N HIS A 415 6.11 -2.91 -4.14
CA HIS A 415 6.36 -3.98 -5.12
C HIS A 415 5.10 -4.37 -5.92
N LEU A 416 3.90 -4.27 -5.33
CA LEU A 416 2.66 -4.59 -6.06
C LEU A 416 2.41 -3.59 -7.20
N LEU A 417 2.65 -2.30 -6.97
CA LEU A 417 2.50 -1.30 -8.03
C LEU A 417 3.55 -1.44 -9.12
N GLN A 418 4.79 -1.79 -8.77
CA GLN A 418 5.82 -2.14 -9.75
C GLN A 418 5.38 -3.32 -10.62
N ASN A 419 4.86 -4.38 -10.00
CA ASN A 419 4.44 -5.57 -10.71
C ASN A 419 3.21 -5.32 -11.58
N ILE A 420 2.22 -4.55 -11.08
CA ILE A 420 1.08 -4.08 -11.89
C ILE A 420 1.60 -3.26 -13.08
N PHE A 421 2.54 -2.33 -12.85
CA PHE A 421 3.07 -1.51 -13.93
C PHE A 421 3.82 -2.36 -14.97
N ALA A 422 4.68 -3.28 -14.54
CA ALA A 422 5.41 -4.19 -15.42
C ALA A 422 4.47 -5.13 -16.20
N ARG A 423 3.45 -5.69 -15.55
CA ARG A 423 2.45 -6.56 -16.19
C ARG A 423 1.64 -5.83 -17.25
N GLU A 424 1.19 -4.62 -16.93
CA GLU A 424 0.25 -3.88 -17.76
C GLU A 424 0.96 -3.05 -18.85
N PHE A 425 2.17 -2.58 -18.57
CA PHE A 425 2.89 -1.61 -19.41
C PHE A 425 4.33 -2.01 -19.76
N GLY A 426 4.79 -3.22 -19.39
CA GLY A 426 6.16 -3.68 -19.68
C GLY A 426 6.48 -3.85 -21.16
N SER A 427 5.46 -3.94 -22.02
CA SER A 427 5.58 -3.94 -23.49
C SER A 427 5.33 -2.57 -24.13
N GLY A 428 5.16 -1.52 -23.32
CA GLY A 428 4.78 -0.17 -23.74
C GLY A 428 3.38 0.22 -23.29
N TYR A 429 2.93 1.40 -23.73
CA TYR A 429 1.61 1.91 -23.36
C TYR A 429 0.46 1.08 -23.94
N ARG A 430 -0.58 0.84 -23.13
CA ARG A 430 -1.88 0.32 -23.58
C ARG A 430 -3.02 0.98 -22.80
N ASN A 431 -4.20 1.05 -23.40
CA ASN A 431 -5.40 1.47 -22.67
C ASN A 431 -5.78 0.42 -21.62
N VAL A 432 -6.05 0.85 -20.40
CA VAL A 432 -6.44 -0.01 -19.29
C VAL A 432 -7.79 0.45 -18.73
N PRO A 433 -8.87 -0.33 -18.91
CA PRO A 433 -10.20 0.06 -18.46
C PRO A 433 -10.24 0.43 -16.97
N GLY A 434 -10.86 1.56 -16.67
CA GLY A 434 -10.95 2.09 -15.30
C GLY A 434 -9.68 2.74 -14.74
N LEU A 435 -8.53 2.65 -15.44
CA LEU A 435 -7.29 3.31 -15.04
C LEU A 435 -6.89 4.42 -16.02
N CYS A 436 -6.62 4.06 -17.28
CA CYS A 436 -6.07 5.02 -18.24
C CYS A 436 -6.50 4.77 -19.68
N GLN A 437 -6.58 5.85 -20.46
CA GLN A 437 -6.93 5.79 -21.88
C GLN A 437 -6.38 7.00 -22.64
N GLN A 438 -5.72 6.77 -23.78
CA GLN A 438 -5.45 7.81 -24.77
C GLN A 438 -6.70 8.07 -25.61
N VAL A 439 -7.13 9.32 -25.64
CA VAL A 439 -8.34 9.74 -26.35
C VAL A 439 -7.97 10.76 -27.41
N PRO A 440 -8.36 10.56 -28.67
CA PRO A 440 -8.11 11.55 -29.72
C PRO A 440 -8.74 12.91 -29.40
N VAL A 441 -8.02 14.00 -29.70
CA VAL A 441 -8.47 15.38 -29.40
C VAL A 441 -9.85 15.68 -30.01
N TRP A 442 -10.14 15.18 -31.22
CA TRP A 442 -11.45 15.39 -31.87
C TRP A 442 -12.61 14.80 -31.04
N HIS A 443 -12.41 13.64 -30.41
CA HIS A 443 -13.42 13.01 -29.57
C HIS A 443 -13.61 13.77 -28.25
N VAL A 444 -12.54 14.39 -27.72
CA VAL A 444 -12.63 15.30 -26.57
C VAL A 444 -13.41 16.57 -26.93
N VAL A 445 -13.20 17.11 -28.13
CA VAL A 445 -13.93 18.27 -28.66
C VAL A 445 -15.43 17.97 -28.84
N GLU A 446 -15.79 16.80 -29.39
CA GLU A 446 -17.18 16.35 -29.51
C GLU A 446 -17.87 16.19 -28.15
N ASN A 447 -17.11 15.81 -27.11
CA ASN A 447 -17.59 15.74 -25.73
C ASN A 447 -17.47 17.07 -24.98
N GLU A 448 -17.68 18.20 -25.67
CA GLU A 448 -17.71 19.55 -25.09
C GLU A 448 -16.41 19.92 -24.34
N CYS A 449 -15.28 19.43 -24.84
CA CYS A 449 -13.96 19.60 -24.24
C CYS A 449 -13.93 19.15 -22.77
N ARG A 450 -14.71 18.13 -22.38
CA ARG A 450 -14.78 17.66 -20.99
C ARG A 450 -13.41 17.08 -20.59
N LEU A 451 -12.77 17.64 -19.55
CA LEU A 451 -11.45 17.21 -19.08
C LEU A 451 -11.55 16.52 -17.72
N VAL A 452 -12.15 15.34 -17.73
CA VAL A 452 -12.31 14.45 -16.56
C VAL A 452 -12.15 13.01 -17.02
N ALA A 453 -11.30 12.23 -16.35
CA ALA A 453 -10.95 10.89 -16.81
C ALA A 453 -12.16 9.94 -16.91
N GLN A 454 -13.06 9.97 -15.93
CA GLN A 454 -14.27 9.14 -15.95
C GLN A 454 -15.24 9.42 -17.11
N ALA A 455 -15.07 10.52 -17.86
CA ALA A 455 -15.87 10.76 -19.05
C ALA A 455 -15.48 9.85 -20.22
N TYR A 456 -14.26 9.31 -20.21
CA TYR A 456 -13.70 8.55 -21.33
C TYR A 456 -13.34 7.12 -20.96
N LEU A 457 -12.97 6.87 -19.71
CA LEU A 457 -12.63 5.53 -19.25
C LEU A 457 -13.86 4.63 -19.32
N GLN A 458 -13.74 3.50 -20.01
CA GLN A 458 -14.77 2.46 -19.99
C GLN A 458 -15.02 2.00 -18.56
N SER A 459 -16.29 1.98 -18.13
CA SER A 459 -16.66 1.36 -16.85
C SER A 459 -16.45 -0.14 -16.94
N LYS A 460 -15.46 -0.68 -16.23
CA LYS A 460 -15.37 -2.13 -15.95
C LYS A 460 -15.82 -2.39 -14.51
N GLY A 461 -16.50 -3.52 -14.32
CA GLY A 461 -16.59 -4.14 -12.99
C GLY A 461 -15.17 -4.31 -12.44
N GLN A 462 -14.97 -3.95 -11.18
CA GLN A 462 -13.71 -3.67 -10.47
C GLN A 462 -12.54 -4.69 -10.58
N ASP A 463 -12.64 -5.78 -11.36
CA ASP A 463 -11.98 -7.05 -10.99
C ASP A 463 -10.85 -7.56 -11.92
N ASP A 464 -10.50 -6.92 -13.04
CA ASP A 464 -9.37 -7.41 -13.88
C ASP A 464 -8.06 -6.67 -13.64
N PHE A 465 -8.08 -5.33 -13.59
CA PHE A 465 -6.86 -4.54 -13.43
C PHE A 465 -6.26 -4.67 -12.01
N LEU A 466 -7.14 -4.72 -11.00
CA LEU A 466 -6.75 -4.88 -9.59
C LEU A 466 -6.46 -6.34 -9.20
N ALA A 467 -6.61 -7.30 -10.13
CA ALA A 467 -6.25 -8.68 -9.86
C ALA A 467 -4.80 -8.71 -9.37
N ARG A 468 -4.63 -9.06 -8.10
CA ARG A 468 -3.34 -8.93 -7.40
C ARG A 468 -2.36 -10.04 -7.77
N VAL A 469 -2.78 -10.97 -8.64
CA VAL A 469 -2.08 -12.16 -9.13
C VAL A 469 -2.49 -12.40 -10.59
N ASP A 470 -1.54 -12.67 -11.49
CA ASP A 470 -1.85 -13.17 -12.84
C ASP A 470 -2.44 -14.57 -12.73
N ARG A 471 -3.76 -14.66 -12.94
CA ARG A 471 -4.54 -15.89 -12.84
C ARG A 471 -4.87 -16.51 -14.19
N ALA A 472 -4.31 -16.02 -15.30
CA ALA A 472 -4.65 -16.51 -16.64
C ALA A 472 -4.46 -18.03 -16.76
N ILE A 473 -3.38 -18.56 -16.16
CA ILE A 473 -3.13 -20.00 -16.15
C ILE A 473 -4.17 -20.78 -15.35
N VAL A 474 -4.54 -20.33 -14.15
CA VAL A 474 -5.57 -20.98 -13.32
C VAL A 474 -6.95 -20.90 -13.97
N ASN A 475 -7.29 -19.74 -14.55
CA ASN A 475 -8.55 -19.57 -15.27
C ASN A 475 -8.67 -20.52 -16.45
N ARG A 476 -7.60 -20.76 -17.22
CA ARG A 476 -7.60 -21.78 -18.29
C ARG A 476 -8.00 -23.17 -17.78
N TYR A 477 -7.46 -23.59 -16.62
CA TYR A 477 -7.85 -24.88 -16.04
C TYR A 477 -9.29 -24.88 -15.53
N LEU A 478 -9.75 -23.80 -14.92
CA LEU A 478 -11.11 -23.68 -14.38
C LEU A 478 -12.20 -23.56 -15.46
N ASP A 479 -11.85 -23.02 -16.63
CA ASP A 479 -12.77 -22.76 -17.75
C ASP A 479 -12.84 -23.90 -18.76
N ASP A 480 -11.90 -24.83 -18.71
CA ASP A 480 -11.96 -26.03 -19.52
C ASP A 480 -13.04 -26.98 -19.00
N GLU A 481 -14.18 -27.03 -19.69
CA GLU A 481 -15.33 -27.88 -19.35
C GLU A 481 -15.13 -29.35 -19.75
N SER A 482 -14.08 -29.69 -20.49
CA SER A 482 -13.86 -31.07 -20.97
C SER A 482 -13.41 -32.04 -19.88
N ALA A 483 -12.86 -31.51 -18.78
CA ALA A 483 -12.40 -32.27 -17.63
C ALA A 483 -13.00 -31.69 -16.33
N SER A 484 -13.59 -32.57 -15.50
CA SER A 484 -14.21 -32.22 -14.21
C SER A 484 -13.51 -32.93 -13.06
N GLY A 485 -13.43 -32.30 -11.88
CA GLY A 485 -12.77 -32.89 -10.71
C GLY A 485 -11.30 -32.49 -10.58
N LYS A 486 -10.94 -31.35 -11.19
CA LYS A 486 -9.58 -30.78 -11.22
C LYS A 486 -9.16 -30.31 -9.85
N ARG A 487 -7.89 -30.50 -9.51
CA ARG A 487 -7.34 -30.13 -8.20
C ARG A 487 -6.15 -29.22 -8.44
N ILE A 488 -6.35 -27.94 -8.19
CA ILE A 488 -5.37 -26.89 -8.44
C ILE A 488 -4.79 -26.47 -7.10
N TYR A 489 -3.47 -26.49 -6.98
CA TYR A 489 -2.77 -26.11 -5.77
C TYR A 489 -1.89 -24.90 -6.05
N VAL A 490 -2.00 -23.87 -5.22
CA VAL A 490 -1.17 -22.67 -5.28
C VAL A 490 -0.39 -22.56 -3.99
N ILE A 491 0.94 -22.65 -4.10
CA ILE A 491 1.87 -22.57 -3.00
C ILE A 491 2.69 -21.29 -3.05
N GLY A 492 3.07 -20.72 -1.91
CA GLY A 492 3.94 -19.54 -1.86
C GLY A 492 4.11 -18.99 -0.45
N ASN A 493 4.92 -17.96 -0.31
CA ASN A 493 5.24 -17.33 0.97
C ASN A 493 4.09 -16.48 1.55
N ASN A 494 4.23 -16.10 2.84
CA ASN A 494 3.33 -15.17 3.51
C ASN A 494 3.40 -13.79 2.83
N GLY A 495 2.24 -13.27 2.41
CA GLY A 495 2.15 -11.96 1.76
C GLY A 495 2.18 -11.99 0.23
N GLU A 496 2.41 -13.14 -0.41
CA GLU A 496 2.46 -13.30 -1.88
C GLU A 496 1.10 -13.13 -2.59
N GLY A 497 0.00 -12.96 -1.84
CA GLY A 497 -1.32 -12.68 -2.42
C GLY A 497 -2.23 -13.89 -2.68
N LYS A 498 -1.90 -15.09 -2.19
CA LYS A 498 -2.72 -16.32 -2.38
C LYS A 498 -4.19 -16.17 -1.94
N SER A 499 -4.45 -15.65 -0.75
CA SER A 499 -5.83 -15.45 -0.28
C SER A 499 -6.59 -14.40 -1.11
N PHE A 500 -5.88 -13.43 -1.71
CA PHE A 500 -6.48 -12.49 -2.66
C PHE A 500 -6.80 -13.16 -4.00
N LEU A 501 -5.92 -14.01 -4.52
CA LEU A 501 -6.20 -14.84 -5.69
C LEU A 501 -7.49 -15.64 -5.51
N LEU A 502 -7.65 -16.32 -4.37
CA LEU A 502 -8.87 -17.08 -4.07
C LEU A 502 -10.10 -16.18 -3.98
N GLN A 503 -9.99 -15.01 -3.32
CA GLN A 503 -11.09 -14.04 -3.21
C GLN A 503 -11.55 -13.55 -4.59
N ASP A 504 -10.61 -13.19 -5.47
CA ASP A 504 -10.88 -12.68 -6.81
C ASP A 504 -11.55 -13.76 -7.68
N ILE A 505 -11.08 -15.01 -7.60
CA ILE A 505 -11.69 -16.15 -8.30
C ILE A 505 -13.09 -16.44 -7.76
N ALA A 506 -13.31 -16.33 -6.45
CA ALA A 506 -14.62 -16.52 -5.84
C ALA A 506 -15.65 -15.53 -6.39
N HIS A 507 -15.28 -14.25 -6.43
CA HIS A 507 -16.15 -13.20 -6.92
C HIS A 507 -16.45 -13.40 -8.41
N GLU A 508 -15.42 -13.60 -9.23
CA GLU A 508 -15.58 -13.78 -10.67
C GLU A 508 -16.45 -14.99 -11.02
N THR A 509 -16.16 -16.14 -10.41
CA THR A 509 -16.83 -17.41 -10.73
C THR A 509 -18.29 -17.40 -10.28
N ALA A 510 -18.59 -16.85 -9.10
CA ALA A 510 -19.95 -16.77 -8.61
C ALA A 510 -20.78 -15.70 -9.33
N VAL A 511 -20.20 -14.52 -9.60
CA VAL A 511 -20.94 -13.38 -10.15
C VAL A 511 -21.04 -13.44 -11.67
N LYS A 512 -19.92 -13.67 -12.37
CA LYS A 512 -19.88 -13.65 -13.85
C LYS A 512 -20.27 -15.00 -14.44
N LYS A 513 -19.68 -16.09 -13.93
CA LYS A 513 -19.86 -17.44 -14.49
C LYS A 513 -21.08 -18.16 -13.92
N ARG A 514 -21.71 -17.63 -12.87
CA ARG A 514 -22.87 -18.24 -12.17
C ARG A 514 -22.61 -19.71 -11.81
N ARG A 515 -21.36 -20.02 -11.47
CA ARG A 515 -20.92 -21.34 -11.05
C ARG A 515 -20.91 -21.37 -9.53
N LYS A 516 -21.36 -22.48 -8.94
CA LYS A 516 -21.45 -22.64 -7.48
C LYS A 516 -20.04 -22.65 -6.87
N VAL A 517 -19.77 -21.69 -6.00
CA VAL A 517 -18.51 -21.52 -5.27
C VAL A 517 -18.72 -21.74 -3.78
N VAL A 518 -17.86 -22.55 -3.17
CA VAL A 518 -17.82 -22.77 -1.72
C VAL A 518 -16.44 -22.36 -1.21
N ALA A 519 -16.39 -21.29 -0.42
CA ALA A 519 -15.16 -20.75 0.14
C ALA A 519 -14.93 -21.27 1.57
N ILE A 520 -13.81 -21.96 1.79
CA ILE A 520 -13.43 -22.56 3.07
C ILE A 520 -12.06 -21.98 3.46
N SER A 521 -11.97 -21.43 4.66
CA SER A 521 -10.70 -21.00 5.25
C SER A 521 -10.66 -21.35 6.73
N PHE A 522 -9.50 -21.78 7.22
CA PHE A 522 -9.25 -22.01 8.64
C PHE A 522 -8.51 -20.85 9.31
N GLY A 523 -8.05 -19.87 8.53
CA GLY A 523 -7.41 -18.66 9.04
C GLY A 523 -8.39 -17.76 9.80
N ALA A 524 -7.93 -17.16 10.90
CA ALA A 524 -8.74 -16.22 11.69
C ALA A 524 -9.00 -14.88 10.95
N ILE A 525 -8.14 -14.54 9.98
CA ILE A 525 -8.15 -13.28 9.22
C ILE A 525 -8.28 -13.57 7.72
N ASP A 526 -9.14 -14.54 7.36
CA ASP A 526 -9.37 -14.87 5.95
C ASP A 526 -9.98 -13.69 5.17
N ARG A 527 -9.70 -13.67 3.87
CA ARG A 527 -10.09 -12.59 2.94
C ARG A 527 -11.40 -12.85 2.20
N PHE A 528 -12.05 -13.97 2.43
CA PHE A 528 -13.30 -14.27 1.74
C PHE A 528 -14.44 -13.35 2.22
N PRO A 529 -15.29 -12.86 1.30
CA PRO A 529 -16.49 -12.14 1.69
C PRO A 529 -17.44 -13.11 2.41
N ARG A 530 -18.05 -12.71 3.52
CA ARG A 530 -19.06 -13.55 4.20
C ARG A 530 -20.33 -13.70 3.37
N LEU A 531 -20.70 -12.65 2.66
CA LEU A 531 -21.87 -12.58 1.79
C LEU A 531 -21.48 -11.82 0.53
N LEU A 532 -21.80 -12.38 -0.63
CA LEU A 532 -21.78 -11.63 -1.90
C LEU A 532 -23.13 -10.92 -2.07
N LYS A 533 -23.09 -9.68 -2.58
CA LYS A 533 -24.30 -8.90 -2.89
C LYS A 533 -24.67 -9.07 -4.37
N GLY A 534 -25.95 -8.88 -4.69
CA GLY A 534 -26.44 -8.92 -6.07
C GLY A 534 -26.60 -10.34 -6.63
N GLN A 535 -26.49 -10.48 -7.95
CA GLN A 535 -26.82 -11.74 -8.66
C GLN A 535 -25.92 -12.93 -8.31
N GLY A 536 -24.70 -12.69 -7.82
CA GLY A 536 -23.78 -13.77 -7.41
C GLY A 536 -24.09 -14.38 -6.03
N ALA A 537 -25.02 -13.80 -5.26
CA ALA A 537 -25.31 -14.23 -3.90
C ALA A 537 -25.81 -15.68 -3.81
N SER A 538 -26.61 -16.14 -4.77
CA SER A 538 -27.15 -17.51 -4.80
C SER A 538 -26.11 -18.56 -5.19
N PHE A 539 -24.98 -18.15 -5.78
CA PHE A 539 -23.93 -19.04 -6.26
C PHE A 539 -22.74 -19.12 -5.31
N TYR A 540 -22.74 -18.38 -4.20
CA TYR A 540 -21.61 -18.30 -3.30
C TYR A 540 -21.98 -18.72 -1.87
N THR A 541 -21.18 -19.60 -1.29
CA THR A 541 -21.35 -20.07 0.10
C THR A 541 -20.03 -19.92 0.86
N TYR A 542 -20.03 -19.07 1.89
CA TYR A 542 -18.89 -18.94 2.81
C TYR A 542 -18.99 -19.96 3.94
N MET A 543 -17.91 -20.71 4.15
CA MET A 543 -17.73 -21.75 5.15
C MET A 543 -16.38 -21.60 5.87
N GLY A 544 -15.90 -20.37 6.07
CA GLY A 544 -14.67 -20.12 6.84
C GLY A 544 -14.86 -20.24 8.36
N ALA A 545 -13.76 -20.18 9.11
CA ALA A 545 -13.74 -20.34 10.57
C ALA A 545 -14.29 -19.13 11.34
N ARG A 546 -14.41 -17.96 10.70
CA ARG A 546 -14.82 -16.73 11.38
C ARG A 546 -16.30 -16.79 11.78
N THR A 547 -16.60 -16.75 13.08
CA THR A 547 -17.97 -16.60 13.60
C THR A 547 -18.36 -15.13 13.84
N SER A 548 -17.39 -14.26 14.22
CA SER A 548 -17.55 -12.79 14.37
C SER A 548 -16.30 -12.03 13.88
N MET A 549 -16.21 -10.70 14.09
CA MET A 549 -14.95 -9.95 13.88
C MET A 549 -13.91 -10.22 14.99
N ALA A 550 -14.29 -10.89 16.09
CA ALA A 550 -13.49 -11.00 17.30
C ALA A 550 -12.88 -12.40 17.56
N GLY A 551 -13.16 -13.42 16.74
CA GLY A 551 -12.51 -14.73 16.87
C GLY A 551 -13.31 -15.95 16.38
N ILE A 552 -12.76 -17.14 16.65
CA ILE A 552 -13.32 -18.47 16.35
C ILE A 552 -14.01 -19.00 17.63
N ASN A 553 -15.27 -19.42 17.55
CA ASN A 553 -15.98 -20.03 18.68
C ASN A 553 -16.10 -21.56 18.49
N ILE A 554 -15.37 -22.32 19.31
CA ILE A 554 -15.29 -23.80 19.25
C ILE A 554 -16.67 -24.45 19.46
N ARG A 555 -17.50 -23.89 20.35
CA ARG A 555 -18.85 -24.43 20.62
C ARG A 555 -19.76 -24.28 19.40
N ASP A 556 -19.67 -23.16 18.69
CA ASP A 556 -20.46 -22.93 17.48
C ASP A 556 -19.97 -23.82 16.33
N ALA A 557 -18.66 -24.08 16.25
CA ALA A 557 -18.09 -25.04 15.31
C ALA A 557 -18.59 -26.47 15.58
N ALA A 558 -18.67 -26.91 16.84
CA ALA A 558 -19.20 -28.23 17.20
C ALA A 558 -20.68 -28.41 16.84
N VAL A 559 -21.49 -27.35 17.01
CA VAL A 559 -22.90 -27.34 16.59
C VAL A 559 -23.01 -27.33 15.06
N MET A 560 -22.18 -26.54 14.38
CA MET A 560 -22.11 -26.54 12.91
C MET A 560 -21.76 -27.93 12.38
N ALA A 561 -20.75 -28.60 12.95
CA ALA A 561 -20.36 -29.97 12.58
C ALA A 561 -21.55 -30.93 12.74
N GLY A 562 -22.28 -30.86 13.85
CA GLY A 562 -23.47 -31.68 14.09
C GLY A 562 -24.54 -31.47 13.02
N ARG A 563 -24.83 -30.23 12.65
CA ARG A 563 -25.80 -29.91 11.59
C ARG A 563 -25.34 -30.40 10.21
N LEU A 564 -24.08 -30.18 9.86
CA LEU A 564 -23.52 -30.68 8.59
C LEU A 564 -23.64 -32.21 8.53
N MET A 565 -23.35 -32.91 9.62
CA MET A 565 -23.48 -34.37 9.69
C MET A 565 -24.90 -34.86 9.58
N LEU A 566 -25.85 -34.18 10.22
CA LEU A 566 -27.26 -34.49 10.11
C LEU A 566 -27.73 -34.43 8.65
N GLU A 567 -27.28 -33.42 7.90
CA GLU A 567 -27.62 -33.23 6.48
C GLU A 567 -26.83 -34.17 5.55
N ILE A 568 -25.58 -34.52 5.88
CA ILE A 568 -24.79 -35.51 5.14
C ILE A 568 -25.40 -36.91 5.30
N HIS A 569 -25.81 -37.27 6.51
CA HIS A 569 -26.38 -38.58 6.82
C HIS A 569 -27.70 -38.83 6.06
N ALA A 570 -28.45 -37.77 5.75
CA ALA A 570 -29.66 -37.87 4.92
C ALA A 570 -29.40 -38.39 3.49
N SER A 571 -28.15 -38.35 3.02
CA SER A 571 -27.75 -38.79 1.68
C SER A 571 -26.79 -39.98 1.79
N PRO A 572 -27.21 -41.20 1.35
CA PRO A 572 -26.37 -42.39 1.42
C PRO A 572 -25.02 -42.24 0.70
N GLU A 573 -25.02 -41.55 -0.45
CA GLU A 573 -23.81 -41.25 -1.23
C GLU A 573 -22.83 -40.36 -0.45
N LYS A 574 -23.33 -39.23 0.09
CA LYS A 574 -22.51 -38.30 0.87
C LYS A 574 -21.99 -38.93 2.16
N LYS A 575 -22.85 -39.70 2.83
CA LYS A 575 -22.47 -40.47 4.02
C LYS A 575 -21.32 -41.42 3.72
N ALA A 576 -21.41 -42.23 2.66
CA ALA A 576 -20.36 -43.19 2.32
C ALA A 576 -19.00 -42.52 2.08
N ILE A 577 -19.00 -41.36 1.41
CA ILE A 577 -17.78 -40.60 1.13
C ILE A 577 -17.23 -39.96 2.40
N PHE A 578 -18.09 -39.42 3.27
CA PHE A 578 -17.65 -38.90 4.56
C PHE A 578 -17.06 -40.00 5.44
N ASP A 579 -17.69 -41.18 5.48
CA ASP A 579 -17.19 -42.34 6.25
C ASP A 579 -15.80 -42.76 5.77
N GLU A 580 -15.55 -42.78 4.45
CA GLU A 580 -14.23 -43.05 3.87
C GLU A 580 -13.18 -42.04 4.39
N ILE A 581 -13.52 -40.75 4.38
CA ILE A 581 -12.61 -39.68 4.84
C ILE A 581 -12.41 -39.73 6.37
N ALA A 582 -13.46 -39.99 7.14
CA ALA A 582 -13.39 -40.11 8.60
C ALA A 582 -12.53 -41.31 9.03
N GLN A 583 -12.58 -42.42 8.29
CA GLN A 583 -11.71 -43.58 8.52
C GLN A 583 -10.24 -43.27 8.21
N LEU A 584 -9.96 -42.49 7.16
CA LEU A 584 -8.61 -41.96 6.94
C LEU A 584 -8.16 -41.13 8.14
N ALA A 585 -9.08 -40.37 8.74
CA ALA A 585 -8.91 -39.56 9.95
C ALA A 585 -8.74 -40.36 11.27
N GLY A 586 -8.83 -41.70 11.23
CA GLY A 586 -8.71 -42.57 12.41
C GLY A 586 -9.99 -42.73 13.24
N PHE A 587 -11.14 -42.28 12.71
CA PHE A 587 -12.44 -42.40 13.36
C PHE A 587 -13.23 -43.62 12.84
N GLU A 588 -14.14 -44.13 13.67
CA GLU A 588 -15.13 -45.11 13.26
C GLU A 588 -16.25 -44.45 12.44
N SER A 589 -16.96 -45.24 11.64
CA SER A 589 -18.08 -44.75 10.85
C SER A 589 -19.31 -44.41 11.69
N GLU A 590 -19.39 -44.87 12.95
CA GLU A 590 -20.49 -44.53 13.86
C GLU A 590 -20.42 -43.07 14.32
N LEU A 591 -21.46 -42.30 13.98
CA LEU A 591 -21.59 -40.88 14.29
C LEU A 591 -22.74 -40.64 15.26
N TYR A 592 -22.55 -39.66 16.15
CA TYR A 592 -23.50 -39.35 17.21
C TYR A 592 -23.82 -37.85 17.21
N LEU A 593 -25.07 -37.50 17.52
CA LEU A 593 -25.47 -36.16 17.92
C LEU A 593 -25.67 -36.13 19.43
N MET A 594 -24.92 -35.28 20.10
CA MET A 594 -24.92 -35.16 21.55
C MET A 594 -25.54 -33.82 21.96
N PRO A 595 -26.42 -33.76 22.98
CA PRO A 595 -26.88 -32.50 23.53
C PRO A 595 -25.70 -31.62 23.99
N ARG A 596 -25.80 -30.30 23.76
CA ARG A 596 -24.70 -29.33 24.03
C ARG A 596 -24.15 -29.36 25.46
N GLY A 597 -24.93 -29.81 26.44
CA GLY A 597 -24.53 -29.87 27.86
C GLY A 597 -23.72 -31.09 28.27
N ILE A 598 -23.50 -32.09 27.39
CA ILE A 598 -22.83 -33.35 27.73
C ILE A 598 -21.33 -33.31 27.37
N GLY A 599 -20.45 -33.75 28.28
CA GLY A 599 -18.99 -33.88 28.13
C GLY A 599 -18.48 -35.33 28.24
N ARG A 600 -17.14 -35.53 28.17
CA ARG A 600 -16.43 -36.81 27.89
C ARG A 600 -16.74 -38.11 28.66
N ASN A 601 -17.52 -38.12 29.74
CA ASN A 601 -17.65 -39.30 30.62
C ASN A 601 -19.10 -39.73 30.90
N ALA A 602 -19.94 -39.76 29.87
CA ALA A 602 -21.21 -40.48 29.98
C ALA A 602 -20.92 -41.97 29.71
N HIS A 603 -20.61 -42.73 30.77
CA HIS A 603 -20.21 -44.13 30.67
C HIS A 603 -21.27 -44.99 29.96
N ALA A 604 -20.79 -45.79 29.01
CA ALA A 604 -21.52 -46.82 28.28
C ALA A 604 -21.74 -48.09 29.14
N ASP A 605 -22.25 -47.94 30.36
CA ASP A 605 -22.77 -49.05 31.16
C ASP A 605 -24.30 -49.07 31.05
N GLY A 606 -24.81 -49.77 30.04
CA GLY A 606 -26.15 -50.37 30.04
C GLY A 606 -27.38 -49.45 30.10
N GLY A 607 -27.25 -48.12 30.08
CA GLY A 607 -28.38 -47.19 30.13
C GLY A 607 -28.24 -46.06 29.10
N LEU A 608 -29.25 -45.90 28.25
CA LEU A 608 -29.38 -44.80 27.28
C LEU A 608 -29.09 -43.46 27.97
N ILE A 609 -27.97 -42.82 27.61
CA ILE A 609 -27.70 -41.43 27.94
C ILE A 609 -28.81 -40.60 27.28
N GLY A 610 -29.71 -40.05 28.10
CA GLY A 610 -30.88 -39.32 27.63
C GLY A 610 -30.50 -38.25 26.61
N GLY A 611 -30.96 -38.44 25.37
CA GLY A 611 -30.83 -37.45 24.31
C GLY A 611 -29.61 -37.58 23.40
N VAL A 612 -28.71 -38.55 23.55
CA VAL A 612 -27.75 -38.86 22.46
C VAL A 612 -28.49 -39.57 21.33
N VAL A 613 -28.31 -39.09 20.10
CA VAL A 613 -28.91 -39.70 18.88
C VAL A 613 -27.81 -40.35 18.07
N ARG A 614 -27.92 -41.65 17.81
CA ARG A 614 -27.01 -42.34 16.90
C ARG A 614 -27.49 -42.13 15.48
N LEU A 615 -26.65 -41.54 14.63
CA LEU A 615 -27.05 -41.31 13.24
C LEU A 615 -27.13 -42.64 12.48
N ASN A 616 -26.26 -43.61 12.78
CA ASN A 616 -26.18 -44.88 12.04
C ASN A 616 -27.00 -46.05 12.64
N ALA A 617 -27.90 -45.81 13.60
CA ALA A 617 -28.63 -46.91 14.24
C ALA A 617 -29.83 -47.39 13.41
N ASP A 618 -30.04 -48.70 13.34
CA ASP A 618 -31.25 -49.33 12.79
C ASP A 618 -32.48 -49.17 13.71
N GLU A 619 -32.28 -48.69 14.94
CA GLU A 619 -33.35 -48.45 15.91
C GLU A 619 -34.32 -47.36 15.40
N ALA A 620 -35.62 -47.63 15.45
CA ALA A 620 -36.66 -46.70 14.96
C ALA A 620 -36.63 -45.35 15.70
N ILE A 621 -36.31 -45.37 17.00
CA ILE A 621 -36.29 -44.18 17.87
C ILE A 621 -35.21 -43.18 17.44
N ASP A 622 -34.01 -43.66 17.12
CA ASP A 622 -32.90 -42.81 16.67
C ASP A 622 -33.17 -42.22 15.29
N ARG A 623 -33.78 -43.00 14.38
CA ARG A 623 -34.21 -42.53 13.05
C ARG A 623 -35.26 -41.43 13.14
N GLU A 624 -36.31 -41.63 13.94
CA GLU A 624 -37.36 -40.61 14.15
C GLU A 624 -36.78 -39.32 14.73
N ARG A 625 -35.86 -39.42 15.68
CA ARG A 625 -35.18 -38.25 16.25
C ARG A 625 -34.30 -37.54 15.23
N ALA A 626 -33.53 -38.26 14.43
CA ALA A 626 -32.71 -37.66 13.38
C ALA A 626 -33.57 -36.88 12.36
N VAL A 627 -34.70 -37.45 11.91
CA VAL A 627 -35.66 -36.77 11.02
C VAL A 627 -36.25 -35.53 11.69
N SER A 628 -36.69 -35.62 12.95
CA SER A 628 -37.21 -34.46 13.69
C SER A 628 -36.19 -33.33 13.83
N LEU A 629 -34.92 -33.66 14.07
CA LEU A 629 -33.84 -32.67 14.13
C LEU A 629 -33.53 -32.06 12.76
N GLN A 630 -33.76 -32.78 11.65
CA GLN A 630 -33.60 -32.26 10.29
C GLN A 630 -34.67 -31.23 9.96
N GLU A 631 -35.91 -31.50 10.38
CA GLU A 631 -37.05 -30.63 10.13
C GLU A 631 -37.05 -29.37 11.02
N SER A 632 -36.33 -29.38 12.15
CA SER A 632 -36.26 -28.27 13.10
C SER A 632 -34.84 -27.69 13.25
N PRO A 633 -34.49 -26.63 12.49
CA PRO A 633 -33.22 -25.92 12.63
C PRO A 633 -32.96 -25.41 14.04
N ALA A 634 -34.01 -24.99 14.77
CA ALA A 634 -33.91 -24.54 16.15
C ALA A 634 -33.52 -25.68 17.11
N ALA A 635 -34.12 -26.87 16.95
CA ALA A 635 -33.79 -28.03 17.77
C ALA A 635 -32.38 -28.56 17.48
N SER A 636 -31.96 -28.60 16.20
CA SER A 636 -30.62 -29.06 15.81
C SER A 636 -29.48 -28.24 16.47
N ARG A 637 -29.72 -26.97 16.78
CA ARG A 637 -28.75 -26.09 17.48
C ARG A 637 -28.51 -26.47 18.93
N MET A 638 -29.30 -27.39 19.50
CA MET A 638 -29.11 -27.93 20.84
C MET A 638 -28.19 -29.15 20.86
N TYR A 639 -27.72 -29.59 19.69
CA TYR A 639 -26.87 -30.77 19.52
C TYR A 639 -25.50 -30.39 18.92
N LYS A 640 -24.49 -31.19 19.25
CA LYS A 640 -23.13 -31.14 18.72
C LYS A 640 -22.71 -32.52 18.22
N LEU A 641 -21.71 -32.56 17.34
CA LEU A 641 -21.18 -33.82 16.83
C LEU A 641 -20.39 -34.58 17.91
N GLY A 642 -20.59 -35.89 17.97
CA GLY A 642 -19.77 -36.85 18.72
C GLY A 642 -19.23 -37.92 17.79
N LEU A 643 -17.96 -38.29 17.99
CA LEU A 643 -17.22 -39.25 17.16
C LEU A 643 -16.54 -40.30 18.05
N LYS A 644 -16.40 -41.51 17.53
CA LYS A 644 -15.67 -42.59 18.19
C LYS A 644 -14.33 -42.83 17.52
N ARG A 645 -13.25 -42.88 18.31
CA ARG A 645 -11.90 -43.16 17.81
C ARG A 645 -11.71 -44.66 17.68
N ARG A 646 -11.03 -45.12 16.62
CA ARG A 646 -10.72 -46.55 16.44
C ARG A 646 -9.90 -47.18 17.57
N GLN A 647 -9.10 -46.36 18.28
CA GLN A 647 -8.22 -46.82 19.34
C GLN A 647 -8.86 -46.80 20.74
N ASP A 648 -10.00 -46.13 20.93
CA ASP A 648 -10.66 -46.02 22.23
C ASP A 648 -11.71 -47.14 22.41
N ARG A 649 -11.68 -47.77 23.59
CA ARG A 649 -12.63 -48.84 23.99
C ARG A 649 -14.02 -48.27 24.30
N GLY A 650 -14.77 -47.87 23.28
CA GLY A 650 -16.21 -47.60 23.40
C GLY A 650 -16.62 -46.18 23.82
N SER A 651 -15.68 -45.25 24.01
CA SER A 651 -16.00 -43.87 24.41
C SER A 651 -16.35 -42.98 23.21
N ILE A 652 -17.43 -42.22 23.33
CA ILE A 652 -17.82 -41.19 22.36
C ILE A 652 -17.12 -39.89 22.77
N THR A 653 -16.32 -39.32 21.88
CA THR A 653 -15.66 -38.03 22.11
C THR A 653 -16.46 -36.91 21.45
N PRO A 654 -16.93 -35.90 22.22
CA PRO A 654 -17.52 -34.68 21.67
C PRO A 654 -16.55 -33.93 20.74
N PHE A 655 -17.06 -33.33 19.66
CA PHE A 655 -16.25 -32.61 18.69
C PHE A 655 -15.38 -31.49 19.31
N ASP A 656 -15.94 -30.75 20.28
CA ASP A 656 -15.26 -29.68 21.01
C ASP A 656 -14.12 -30.16 21.93
N GLU A 657 -13.96 -31.47 22.10
CA GLU A 657 -12.90 -32.10 22.89
C GLU A 657 -11.88 -32.88 22.05
N LEU A 658 -12.04 -32.89 20.72
CA LEU A 658 -11.03 -33.37 19.78
C LEU A 658 -9.82 -32.42 19.75
N SER A 659 -8.66 -32.92 19.30
CA SER A 659 -7.52 -32.03 19.04
C SER A 659 -7.87 -31.03 17.93
N SER A 660 -7.24 -29.86 17.92
CA SER A 660 -7.49 -28.83 16.89
C SER A 660 -7.31 -29.37 15.47
N GLY A 661 -6.30 -30.21 15.24
CA GLY A 661 -6.09 -30.84 13.94
C GLY A 661 -7.20 -31.82 13.53
N GLU A 662 -7.73 -32.60 14.48
CA GLU A 662 -8.86 -33.50 14.22
C GLU A 662 -10.16 -32.75 13.97
N GLN A 663 -10.41 -31.68 14.74
CA GLN A 663 -11.54 -30.79 14.48
C GLN A 663 -11.46 -30.23 13.06
N GLN A 664 -10.27 -29.79 12.65
CA GLN A 664 -10.04 -29.22 11.33
C GLN A 664 -10.27 -30.22 10.20
N ILE A 665 -9.69 -31.42 10.28
CA ILE A 665 -9.81 -32.41 9.19
C ILE A 665 -11.26 -32.89 9.03
N ILE A 666 -11.96 -33.14 10.15
CA ILE A 666 -13.36 -33.55 10.15
C ILE A 666 -14.25 -32.41 9.63
N MET A 667 -13.98 -31.18 10.05
CA MET A 667 -14.73 -30.01 9.60
C MET A 667 -14.52 -29.73 8.11
N LEU A 668 -13.29 -29.87 7.59
CA LEU A 668 -12.99 -29.75 6.16
C LEU A 668 -13.81 -30.76 5.35
N ALA A 669 -13.75 -32.04 5.73
CA ALA A 669 -14.50 -33.11 5.09
C ALA A 669 -16.02 -32.84 5.14
N ALA A 670 -16.55 -32.47 6.32
CA ALA A 670 -17.95 -32.15 6.51
C ALA A 670 -18.42 -31.02 5.61
N LYS A 671 -17.68 -29.90 5.56
CA LYS A 671 -18.00 -28.75 4.71
C LYS A 671 -18.00 -29.13 3.24
N MET A 672 -16.96 -29.82 2.77
CA MET A 672 -16.86 -30.17 1.36
C MET A 672 -17.93 -31.17 0.94
N VAL A 673 -18.07 -32.30 1.64
CA VAL A 673 -19.06 -33.35 1.31
C VAL A 673 -20.48 -32.79 1.33
N ARG A 674 -20.81 -31.92 2.30
CA ARG A 674 -22.13 -31.31 2.39
C ARG A 674 -22.48 -30.49 1.16
N TYR A 675 -21.56 -29.64 0.69
CA TYR A 675 -21.83 -28.72 -0.41
C TYR A 675 -21.43 -29.26 -1.78
N ALA A 676 -20.82 -30.44 -1.84
CA ALA A 676 -20.41 -31.07 -3.07
C ALA A 676 -21.61 -31.43 -3.96
N SER A 677 -21.45 -31.11 -5.23
CA SER A 677 -22.32 -31.42 -6.36
C SER A 677 -21.53 -31.17 -7.65
N SER A 678 -21.92 -31.79 -8.77
CA SER A 678 -21.27 -31.58 -10.08
C SER A 678 -21.14 -30.10 -10.41
N GLY A 679 -19.96 -29.69 -10.89
CA GLY A 679 -19.67 -28.30 -11.28
C GLY A 679 -19.40 -27.34 -10.11
N THR A 680 -19.41 -27.81 -8.86
CA THR A 680 -19.01 -26.97 -7.71
C THR A 680 -17.52 -26.64 -7.80
N LEU A 681 -17.15 -25.41 -7.43
CA LEU A 681 -15.76 -25.00 -7.19
C LEU A 681 -15.55 -24.80 -5.69
N PHE A 682 -14.69 -25.61 -5.10
CA PHE A 682 -14.21 -25.39 -3.73
C PHE A 682 -12.96 -24.51 -3.76
N LEU A 683 -12.97 -23.45 -2.96
CA LEU A 683 -11.81 -22.60 -2.71
C LEU A 683 -11.37 -22.84 -1.27
N VAL A 684 -10.18 -23.38 -1.09
CA VAL A 684 -9.68 -23.81 0.22
C VAL A 684 -8.41 -23.04 0.57
N ASP A 685 -8.47 -22.23 1.61
CA ASP A 685 -7.36 -21.38 2.07
C ASP A 685 -6.76 -21.94 3.37
N GLU A 686 -5.45 -22.18 3.34
CA GLU A 686 -4.64 -22.70 4.45
C GLU A 686 -5.23 -23.99 5.10
N PRO A 687 -5.46 -25.07 4.33
CA PRO A 687 -5.99 -26.32 4.88
C PRO A 687 -5.06 -26.98 5.92
N GLU A 688 -3.78 -26.62 5.95
CA GLU A 688 -2.74 -27.19 6.83
C GLU A 688 -2.70 -26.63 8.25
N ILE A 689 -3.39 -25.51 8.55
CA ILE A 689 -3.31 -24.86 9.87
C ILE A 689 -3.61 -25.90 10.97
N SER A 690 -2.85 -25.91 12.07
CA SER A 690 -3.07 -26.83 13.20
C SER A 690 -3.00 -28.35 12.88
N LEU A 691 -2.67 -28.77 11.65
CA LEU A 691 -2.58 -30.19 11.27
C LEU A 691 -1.16 -30.72 11.50
N HIS A 692 -1.09 -31.91 12.10
CA HIS A 692 0.14 -32.70 12.12
C HIS A 692 0.56 -33.11 10.69
N VAL A 693 1.86 -33.28 10.45
CA VAL A 693 2.44 -33.57 9.12
C VAL A 693 1.78 -34.77 8.44
N SER A 694 1.44 -35.82 9.18
CA SER A 694 0.71 -36.99 8.67
C SER A 694 -0.66 -36.64 8.07
N TRP A 695 -1.38 -35.70 8.68
CA TRP A 695 -2.66 -35.21 8.17
C TRP A 695 -2.49 -34.28 6.97
N GLN A 696 -1.42 -33.47 6.95
CA GLN A 696 -1.11 -32.62 5.79
C GLN A 696 -0.87 -33.46 4.53
N ARG A 697 -0.15 -34.59 4.64
CA ARG A 697 0.04 -35.55 3.54
C ARG A 697 -1.26 -36.20 3.06
N ALA A 698 -2.28 -36.29 3.92
CA ALA A 698 -3.56 -36.91 3.57
C ALA A 698 -4.53 -35.95 2.88
N ILE A 699 -4.32 -34.62 2.99
CA ILE A 699 -5.21 -33.61 2.40
C ILE A 699 -5.45 -33.82 0.90
N PRO A 700 -4.42 -34.00 0.04
CA PRO A 700 -4.65 -34.18 -1.40
C PRO A 700 -5.51 -35.39 -1.73
N LYS A 701 -5.43 -36.47 -0.93
CA LYS A 701 -6.28 -37.65 -1.07
C LYS A 701 -7.75 -37.32 -0.79
N ILE A 702 -8.04 -36.49 0.22
CA ILE A 702 -9.40 -36.02 0.51
C ILE A 702 -9.95 -35.24 -0.69
N PHE A 703 -9.17 -34.33 -1.25
CA PHE A 703 -9.57 -33.55 -2.42
C PHE A 703 -9.77 -34.43 -3.67
N THR A 704 -8.93 -35.45 -3.84
CA THR A 704 -9.07 -36.45 -4.91
C THR A 704 -10.37 -37.24 -4.78
N THR A 705 -10.68 -37.74 -3.58
CA THR A 705 -11.94 -38.47 -3.32
C THR A 705 -13.15 -37.59 -3.64
N ILE A 706 -13.16 -36.34 -3.16
CA ILE A 706 -14.28 -35.41 -3.41
C ILE A 706 -14.36 -35.02 -4.89
N GLY A 707 -13.24 -34.67 -5.52
CA GLY A 707 -13.20 -34.21 -6.90
C GLY A 707 -13.67 -35.26 -7.89
N ARG A 708 -13.21 -36.51 -7.72
CA ARG A 708 -13.62 -37.64 -8.59
C ARG A 708 -15.07 -38.05 -8.37
N ARG A 709 -15.52 -38.18 -7.12
CA ARG A 709 -16.86 -38.68 -6.81
C ARG A 709 -17.95 -37.67 -7.15
N PHE A 710 -17.72 -36.38 -6.89
CA PHE A 710 -18.74 -35.36 -7.10
C PHE A 710 -18.53 -34.52 -8.36
N ARG A 711 -17.49 -34.77 -9.17
CA ARG A 711 -17.12 -33.92 -10.33
C ARG A 711 -17.02 -32.44 -9.95
N ALA A 712 -16.34 -32.19 -8.83
CA ALA A 712 -16.18 -30.86 -8.25
C ALA A 712 -14.70 -30.45 -8.31
N ASP A 713 -14.44 -29.22 -8.74
CA ASP A 713 -13.06 -28.73 -8.78
C ASP A 713 -12.68 -28.17 -7.42
N VAL A 714 -11.39 -28.27 -7.09
CA VAL A 714 -10.83 -27.80 -5.83
C VAL A 714 -9.63 -26.92 -6.16
N LEU A 715 -9.66 -25.66 -5.73
CA LEU A 715 -8.53 -24.74 -5.79
C LEU A 715 -8.05 -24.45 -4.37
N VAL A 716 -6.78 -24.71 -4.11
CA VAL A 716 -6.17 -24.70 -2.79
C VAL A 716 -5.08 -23.64 -2.73
N ALA A 717 -5.11 -22.77 -1.74
CA ALA A 717 -3.96 -21.95 -1.35
C ALA A 717 -3.30 -22.57 -0.11
N THR A 718 -2.00 -22.84 -0.18
CA THR A 718 -1.26 -23.46 0.93
C THR A 718 0.13 -22.85 1.09
N HIS A 719 0.66 -22.94 2.29
CA HIS A 719 2.05 -22.67 2.65
C HIS A 719 2.82 -23.96 2.95
N SER A 720 2.18 -25.12 2.82
CA SER A 720 2.79 -26.39 3.18
C SER A 720 3.31 -27.14 1.95
N PRO A 721 4.65 -27.30 1.81
CA PRO A 721 5.21 -28.18 0.79
C PRO A 721 4.80 -29.65 0.99
N ILE A 722 4.41 -30.04 2.21
CA ILE A 722 3.90 -31.39 2.51
C ILE A 722 2.55 -31.66 1.82
N VAL A 723 1.71 -30.63 1.68
CA VAL A 723 0.44 -30.76 0.94
C VAL A 723 0.73 -30.94 -0.54
N ILE A 724 1.68 -30.19 -1.10
CA ILE A 724 2.06 -30.29 -2.52
C ILE A 724 2.70 -31.64 -2.85
N SER A 725 3.56 -32.16 -1.97
CA SER A 725 4.20 -33.47 -2.21
C SER A 725 3.24 -34.65 -2.17
N GLY A 726 2.04 -34.47 -1.59
CA GLY A 726 0.97 -35.46 -1.65
C GLY A 726 0.08 -35.35 -2.91
N ALA A 727 0.23 -34.32 -3.74
CA ALA A 727 -0.59 -34.06 -4.93
C ALA A 727 0.08 -34.63 -6.20
N LEU A 728 -0.03 -35.95 -6.37
CA LEU A 728 0.67 -36.74 -7.39
C LEU A 728 -0.26 -37.37 -8.45
N GLU A 729 -1.56 -37.06 -8.42
CA GLU A 729 -2.51 -37.61 -9.39
C GLU A 729 -2.51 -36.78 -10.69
N SER A 730 -2.92 -37.37 -11.81
CA SER A 730 -2.86 -36.73 -13.14
C SER A 730 -3.66 -35.43 -13.28
N ASP A 731 -4.74 -35.27 -12.50
CA ASP A 731 -5.55 -34.03 -12.49
C ASP A 731 -5.13 -33.05 -11.38
N ASP A 732 -3.95 -33.26 -10.78
CA ASP A 732 -3.32 -32.35 -9.83
C ASP A 732 -2.41 -31.34 -10.56
N HIS A 733 -2.77 -30.06 -10.49
CA HIS A 733 -2.04 -28.96 -11.10
C HIS A 733 -1.47 -28.04 -10.02
N CYS A 734 -0.16 -28.07 -9.82
CA CYS A 734 0.51 -27.29 -8.78
C CYS A 734 1.19 -26.05 -9.38
N PHE A 735 1.08 -24.91 -8.70
CA PHE A 735 1.67 -23.64 -9.08
C PHE A 735 2.36 -22.99 -7.89
N THR A 736 3.54 -22.44 -8.12
CA THR A 736 4.20 -21.53 -7.18
C THR A 736 3.78 -20.10 -7.49
N LEU A 737 3.31 -19.36 -6.49
CA LEU A 737 3.03 -17.94 -6.57
C LEU A 737 4.23 -17.15 -6.07
N ARG A 738 4.85 -16.39 -6.98
CA ARG A 738 6.00 -15.52 -6.73
C ARG A 738 5.83 -14.22 -7.47
N ASP A 739 6.05 -13.11 -6.78
CA ASP A 739 6.01 -11.78 -7.40
C ASP A 739 4.73 -11.58 -8.23
N VAL A 740 3.57 -12.03 -7.70
CA VAL A 740 2.27 -11.89 -8.36
C VAL A 740 2.10 -12.77 -9.63
N THR A 741 3.08 -13.62 -9.95
CA THR A 741 3.07 -14.56 -11.09
C THR A 741 2.92 -16.02 -10.65
N LEU A 742 2.15 -16.80 -11.41
CA LEU A 742 1.97 -18.24 -11.18
C LEU A 742 2.87 -19.05 -12.11
N GLN A 743 3.82 -19.77 -11.54
CA GLN A 743 4.73 -20.67 -12.25
C GLN A 743 4.31 -22.13 -12.02
N PRO A 744 4.15 -22.96 -13.06
CA PRO A 744 3.86 -24.39 -12.88
C PRO A 744 4.99 -25.09 -12.11
N LEU A 745 4.63 -25.95 -11.17
CA LEU A 745 5.54 -26.92 -10.55
C LEU A 745 5.44 -28.23 -11.31
N ASP A 746 6.56 -28.77 -11.80
CA ASP A 746 6.59 -30.09 -12.43
C ASP A 746 6.41 -31.22 -11.39
N GLU A 747 6.28 -32.46 -11.85
CA GLU A 747 6.09 -33.60 -10.93
C GLU A 747 7.35 -33.94 -10.12
N GLU A 748 8.54 -33.65 -10.64
CA GLU A 748 9.81 -34.02 -10.01
C GLU A 748 10.07 -33.14 -8.78
N SER A 749 9.94 -31.82 -8.93
CA SER A 749 10.04 -30.85 -7.84
C SER A 749 8.93 -31.01 -6.78
N ARG A 750 7.79 -31.64 -7.12
CA ARG A 750 6.74 -31.97 -6.14
C ARG A 750 7.12 -33.14 -5.23
N ARG A 751 7.85 -34.15 -5.73
CA ARG A 751 8.06 -35.42 -5.01
C ARG A 751 9.01 -35.29 -3.83
N SER A 752 9.87 -34.28 -3.84
CA SER A 752 10.80 -33.99 -2.76
C SER A 752 10.37 -32.75 -1.97
N VAL A 753 10.16 -32.94 -0.67
CA VAL A 753 9.82 -31.85 0.26
C VAL A 753 10.98 -30.86 0.37
N GLU A 754 12.21 -31.36 0.30
CA GLU A 754 13.43 -30.55 0.33
C GLU A 754 13.56 -29.69 -0.93
N THR A 755 13.25 -30.25 -2.11
CA THR A 755 13.19 -29.51 -3.38
C THR A 755 12.06 -28.48 -3.34
N ALA A 756 10.87 -28.85 -2.89
CA ALA A 756 9.75 -27.92 -2.77
C ALA A 756 10.05 -26.76 -1.79
N LEU A 757 10.75 -27.01 -0.67
CA LEU A 757 11.21 -25.97 0.25
C LEU A 757 12.30 -25.09 -0.37
N PHE A 758 13.29 -25.69 -1.01
CA PHE A 758 14.45 -24.99 -1.55
C PHE A 758 14.07 -24.21 -2.82
N GLU A 759 13.56 -24.89 -3.85
CA GLU A 759 13.16 -24.28 -5.11
C GLU A 759 11.86 -23.51 -5.03
N GLY A 760 10.90 -23.92 -4.19
CA GLY A 760 9.55 -23.34 -4.10
C GLY A 760 9.40 -22.25 -3.04
N PHE A 761 10.05 -22.38 -1.88
CA PHE A 761 9.98 -21.39 -0.79
C PHE A 761 11.24 -20.53 -0.63
N ARG A 762 12.33 -20.87 -1.33
CA ARG A 762 13.67 -20.30 -1.07
C ARG A 762 14.06 -20.46 0.41
N THR A 763 13.68 -21.58 1.00
CA THR A 763 14.00 -21.91 2.38
C THR A 763 15.05 -23.00 2.39
N TYR A 764 16.25 -22.65 2.82
CA TYR A 764 17.29 -23.62 3.13
C TYR A 764 17.00 -24.29 4.49
N THR A 765 17.29 -25.59 4.57
CA THR A 765 17.21 -26.38 5.80
C THR A 765 18.52 -27.13 5.99
N THR A 766 19.01 -27.30 7.23
CA THR A 766 20.23 -28.10 7.47
C THR A 766 20.17 -29.51 6.83
N ASN A 767 21.29 -29.96 6.26
CA ASN A 767 21.43 -31.25 5.56
C ASN A 767 20.48 -31.42 4.36
N ASN A 768 20.20 -30.34 3.63
CA ASN A 768 19.36 -30.39 2.44
C ASN A 768 20.06 -31.16 1.31
N ARG A 769 19.54 -32.35 0.96
CA ARG A 769 20.13 -33.18 -0.10
C ARG A 769 19.96 -32.56 -1.49
N GLU A 770 18.97 -31.68 -1.66
CA GLU A 770 18.72 -30.99 -2.93
C GLU A 770 19.96 -30.22 -3.40
N VAL A 771 20.67 -29.55 -2.49
CA VAL A 771 21.88 -28.77 -2.86
C VAL A 771 22.93 -29.69 -3.47
N HIS A 772 23.14 -30.87 -2.88
CA HIS A 772 24.09 -31.86 -3.36
C HIS A 772 23.66 -32.47 -4.70
N GLU A 773 22.42 -32.93 -4.80
CA GLU A 773 21.88 -33.59 -5.99
C GLU A 773 21.84 -32.62 -7.18
N ARG A 774 21.44 -31.37 -6.96
CA ARG A 774 21.38 -30.33 -7.99
C ARG A 774 22.77 -29.90 -8.46
N CYS A 775 23.73 -29.70 -7.56
CA CYS A 775 25.11 -29.42 -7.95
C CYS A 775 25.67 -30.56 -8.81
N ALA A 776 25.45 -31.82 -8.43
CA ALA A 776 25.91 -32.96 -9.20
C ALA A 776 25.22 -33.05 -10.58
N SER A 777 23.90 -32.84 -10.63
CA SER A 777 23.11 -32.87 -11.86
C SER A 777 23.55 -31.78 -12.85
N LEU A 778 23.70 -30.54 -12.39
CA LEU A 778 24.12 -29.40 -13.22
C LEU A 778 25.54 -29.56 -13.76
N VAL A 779 26.47 -30.08 -12.94
CA VAL A 779 27.83 -30.38 -13.39
C VAL A 779 27.84 -31.51 -14.42
N ALA A 780 27.04 -32.56 -14.21
CA ALA A 780 26.93 -33.67 -15.17
C ALA A 780 26.31 -33.23 -16.50
N GLU A 781 25.24 -32.45 -16.45
CA GLU A 781 24.59 -31.85 -17.63
C GLU A 781 25.58 -30.98 -18.41
N PHE A 782 26.34 -30.13 -17.72
CA PHE A 782 27.36 -29.31 -18.36
C PHE A 782 28.47 -30.15 -19.00
N ILE A 783 28.94 -31.20 -18.33
CA ILE A 783 29.95 -32.13 -18.89
C ILE A 783 29.43 -32.80 -20.16
N ASP A 784 28.18 -33.28 -20.16
CA ASP A 784 27.54 -33.92 -21.30
C ASP A 784 27.38 -32.96 -22.48
N VAL A 785 26.94 -31.73 -22.24
CA VAL A 785 26.82 -30.69 -23.27
C VAL A 785 28.18 -30.26 -23.78
N ALA A 786 29.15 -30.04 -22.87
CA ALA A 786 30.51 -29.69 -23.24
C ALA A 786 31.09 -30.76 -24.17
N ASN A 787 30.85 -32.05 -23.92
CA ASN A 787 31.34 -33.16 -24.73
C ASN A 787 30.71 -33.27 -26.14
N ARG A 788 29.60 -32.59 -26.44
CA ARG A 788 28.85 -32.69 -27.71
C ARG A 788 29.05 -31.53 -28.71
N ASP A 789 29.93 -30.56 -28.40
CA ASP A 789 30.37 -29.37 -29.19
C ASP A 789 29.49 -28.09 -29.24
N GLN A 790 30.22 -26.96 -29.27
CA GLN A 790 29.98 -25.50 -29.48
C GLN A 790 28.72 -24.75 -28.97
N VAL A 791 27.69 -25.37 -28.38
CA VAL A 791 26.59 -24.63 -27.71
C VAL A 791 26.91 -24.33 -26.22
N ALA A 792 28.17 -24.52 -25.82
CA ALA A 792 28.59 -24.55 -24.41
C ALA A 792 28.59 -23.20 -23.67
N GLN A 793 28.62 -22.05 -24.37
CA GLN A 793 28.66 -20.75 -23.69
C GLN A 793 27.32 -20.35 -23.07
N ASP A 794 26.22 -20.44 -23.83
CA ASP A 794 24.90 -20.03 -23.35
C ASP A 794 24.38 -20.95 -22.25
N VAL A 795 24.56 -22.27 -22.42
CA VAL A 795 24.21 -23.28 -21.40
C VAL A 795 25.07 -23.13 -20.15
N GLY A 796 26.38 -22.86 -20.30
CA GLY A 796 27.26 -22.62 -19.17
C GLY A 796 26.88 -21.39 -18.35
N ASN A 797 26.46 -20.32 -19.01
CA ASN A 797 26.01 -19.10 -18.33
C ASN A 797 24.68 -19.32 -17.59
N ASP A 798 23.75 -20.08 -18.18
CA ASP A 798 22.49 -20.43 -17.51
C ASP A 798 22.73 -21.28 -16.26
N ILE A 799 23.56 -22.32 -16.37
CA ILE A 799 23.91 -23.18 -15.22
C ILE A 799 24.65 -22.40 -14.12
N LEU A 800 25.58 -21.50 -14.48
CA LEU A 800 26.24 -20.63 -13.51
C LEU A 800 25.25 -19.68 -12.82
N GLY A 801 24.24 -19.20 -13.55
CA GLY A 801 23.12 -18.43 -13.01
C GLY A 801 22.31 -19.23 -11.98
N GLN A 802 21.95 -20.47 -12.31
CA GLN A 802 21.23 -21.38 -11.40
C GLN A 802 22.04 -21.64 -10.12
N LEU A 803 23.34 -21.95 -10.23
CA LEU A 803 24.21 -22.14 -9.06
C LEU A 803 24.35 -20.85 -8.22
N GLY A 804 24.37 -19.68 -8.86
CA GLY A 804 24.39 -18.39 -8.19
C GLY A 804 23.10 -18.11 -7.40
N GLU A 805 21.94 -18.52 -7.93
CA GLU A 805 20.67 -18.45 -7.21
C GLU A 805 20.66 -19.41 -6.02
N MET A 806 21.12 -20.65 -6.19
CA MET A 806 21.23 -21.62 -5.09
C MET A 806 22.09 -21.07 -3.95
N ARG A 807 23.24 -20.45 -4.26
CA ARG A 807 24.11 -19.82 -3.27
C ARG A 807 23.37 -18.78 -2.42
N ARG A 808 22.60 -17.88 -3.08
CA ARG A 808 21.83 -16.86 -2.35
C ARG A 808 20.82 -17.47 -1.40
N ILE A 809 20.11 -18.53 -1.82
CA ILE A 809 19.12 -19.22 -0.96
C ILE A 809 19.80 -19.78 0.31
N VAL A 810 20.98 -20.39 0.17
CA VAL A 810 21.75 -20.91 1.32
C VAL A 810 22.28 -19.78 2.21
N GLU A 811 22.78 -18.69 1.61
CA GLU A 811 23.26 -17.52 2.33
C GLU A 811 22.16 -16.83 3.15
N ASP A 812 20.96 -16.69 2.58
CA ASP A 812 19.80 -16.11 3.27
C ASP A 812 19.35 -16.99 4.45
N GLY A 813 19.37 -18.32 4.29
CA GLY A 813 19.02 -19.30 5.34
C GLY A 813 20.04 -19.40 6.49
N ARG A 814 21.27 -18.91 6.29
CA ARG A 814 22.38 -18.98 7.26
C ARG A 814 22.12 -18.21 8.57
N THR A 815 21.09 -17.35 8.59
CA THR A 815 20.67 -16.63 9.79
C THR A 815 20.01 -17.51 10.85
N PHE A 816 19.39 -18.64 10.47
CA PHE A 816 18.60 -19.49 11.37
C PHE A 816 19.20 -20.88 11.63
N ASP A 817 20.01 -21.41 10.71
CA ASP A 817 20.52 -22.78 10.74
C ASP A 817 22.00 -22.88 11.18
N SER A 818 22.50 -24.10 11.44
CA SER A 818 23.86 -24.32 11.95
C SER A 818 24.91 -23.76 10.98
N ARG A 819 25.79 -22.87 11.47
CA ARG A 819 26.79 -22.18 10.64
C ARG A 819 27.69 -23.14 9.85
N ASP A 820 27.93 -24.34 10.36
CA ASP A 820 28.88 -25.29 9.75
C ASP A 820 28.29 -26.03 8.53
N THR A 821 27.00 -26.34 8.53
CA THR A 821 26.36 -27.03 7.39
C THR A 821 26.17 -26.10 6.20
N ALA A 822 25.65 -24.89 6.44
CA ALA A 822 25.50 -23.89 5.38
C ALA A 822 26.84 -23.50 4.75
N VAL A 823 27.94 -23.49 5.52
CA VAL A 823 29.29 -23.25 4.98
C VAL A 823 29.75 -24.39 4.07
N ALA A 824 29.49 -25.65 4.45
CA ALA A 824 29.84 -26.80 3.63
C ALA A 824 29.06 -26.82 2.31
N ASP A 825 27.77 -26.45 2.34
CA ASP A 825 26.92 -26.41 1.15
C ASP A 825 27.29 -25.24 0.22
N ILE A 826 27.67 -24.07 0.78
CA ILE A 826 28.23 -22.97 0.00
C ILE A 826 29.55 -23.39 -0.66
N ASP A 827 30.45 -24.04 0.08
CA ASP A 827 31.72 -24.56 -0.46
C ASP A 827 31.50 -25.57 -1.59
N LEU A 828 30.46 -26.42 -1.49
CA LEU A 828 30.05 -27.32 -2.56
C LEU A 828 29.59 -26.58 -3.82
N ILE A 829 28.74 -25.56 -3.66
CA ILE A 829 28.27 -24.74 -4.79
C ILE A 829 29.44 -24.01 -5.45
N GLU A 830 30.36 -23.44 -4.67
CA GLU A 830 31.55 -22.77 -5.19
C GLU A 830 32.46 -23.74 -5.96
N LYS A 831 32.61 -24.98 -5.48
CA LYS A 831 33.33 -26.04 -6.22
C LYS A 831 32.64 -26.41 -7.53
N ALA A 832 31.32 -26.49 -7.56
CA ALA A 832 30.56 -26.75 -8.80
C ALA A 832 30.74 -25.60 -9.81
N GLN A 833 30.64 -24.34 -9.36
CA GLN A 833 30.89 -23.16 -10.19
C GLN A 833 32.32 -23.14 -10.75
N ALA A 834 33.31 -23.44 -9.91
CA ALA A 834 34.71 -23.52 -10.32
C ALA A 834 34.93 -24.61 -11.38
N ALA A 835 34.36 -25.81 -11.19
CA ALA A 835 34.47 -26.92 -12.13
C ALA A 835 33.88 -26.56 -13.51
N ILE A 836 32.70 -25.95 -13.55
CA ILE A 836 32.06 -25.50 -14.79
C ILE A 836 32.89 -24.41 -15.49
N THR A 837 33.40 -23.45 -14.71
CA THR A 837 34.26 -22.37 -15.23
C THR A 837 35.56 -22.91 -15.81
N GLU A 838 36.22 -23.84 -15.13
CA GLU A 838 37.46 -24.46 -15.59
C GLU A 838 37.25 -25.28 -16.88
N ILE A 839 36.20 -26.09 -16.95
CA ILE A 839 35.87 -26.86 -18.17
C ILE A 839 35.57 -25.92 -19.34
N ARG A 840 34.87 -24.80 -19.08
CA ARG A 840 34.60 -23.77 -20.09
C ARG A 840 35.89 -23.12 -20.60
N ASP A 841 36.80 -22.74 -19.70
CA ASP A 841 38.04 -22.04 -20.04
C ASP A 841 39.04 -22.99 -20.75
N VAL A 842 39.07 -24.27 -20.38
CA VAL A 842 39.86 -25.32 -21.06
C VAL A 842 39.36 -25.58 -22.48
N LYS A 843 38.05 -25.49 -22.73
CA LYS A 843 37.51 -25.61 -24.10
C LYS A 843 37.66 -24.33 -24.91
N ALA A 844 37.52 -23.17 -24.29
CA ALA A 844 37.76 -21.88 -24.93
C ALA A 844 39.22 -21.68 -25.35
N SER A 845 40.17 -22.34 -24.69
CA SER A 845 41.61 -22.33 -25.04
C SER A 845 42.02 -23.41 -26.04
N ARG A 846 41.12 -24.35 -26.39
CA ARG A 846 41.34 -25.43 -27.39
C ARG A 846 40.68 -25.15 -28.75
N ASN A 847 39.72 -24.24 -28.81
CA ASN A 847 39.20 -23.63 -30.04
C ASN A 847 40.04 -22.38 -30.37
#